data_AF-A0A1H7TZL6-F1
#
_entry.id   AF-A0A1H7TZL6-F1
#
_cell.length_a   1.000
_cell.length_b   1.000
_cell.length_c   1.000
_cell.angle_alpha   90.00
_cell.angle_beta   90.00
_cell.angle_gamma   90.00
#
_symmetry.space_group_name_H-M   'P 1'
#
loop_
_entity.id
_entity.type
_entity.pdbx_description
1 polymer ?
#
loop_
_entity_poly.entity_id
_entity_poly.type
_entity_poly.pdbx_seq_one_letter_code
_entity_poly.pdbx_strand_id
1 'polypeptide(L)'
;MWPDPIQRLAPLQPESLLSLDRNFFVIELAENDGLTHAGALALMDAQPSAAWFLLRWWHQGALQQAALRRNDLRTFLGDNKQRADRRLLPRLGVLPPPVAPVHDLQRYEAAGDVGAVVVDEDGVPMGVTTTRRPTTRGGRLTLPDRYLPDRYLADDALLDAALDMDEAPPVAPHRLDASIPAQVRVGDTVTLVIALDRLERAQATIGDIDLHPGEPLEITVQGDARLQPVNGNSVPLGVPATETFRAVSFDFRTLEVGPARIKAFAFRNGISVARMVLGVNVVLPYEASPPNQVQIQEVLPLPAPSVDPQPDLRLLVMESATGLRFQLRTAGGGVEDFPAVALHDLPTRMREFVGAIEGLTIGKQEAAEKALRQLQSWGADLFSRLIPEPLQALLWKHQGTGTLTLQVCSDDGWIPWEACRLVREDANGRTVEGPFLAEAFAMTRWLHGGPAPSTFRLSRCALVVPSDSRLDTASRERDYYLALAKNGRLVTEVTPRYLPLTRALESGAFDAWHFCGHANAGALQQGDRAALRLEGNETMTASLFAGTVENALLPRPFIFFNACQSALGGAGLTGVGGWAHRFIRPNRERHGAAVFIGTYWSVYDEAAHAFATALYDGLQLGLPIGAAALQARRQARDQRTGGRPGDPLSWLAYTVYADPLARLEVHHEVTDAGS
;
A
#
# COMPACT_ATOMS: atom_id res chain seq x y z
N MET A 1 -21.20 -66.39 -16.47
CA MET A 1 -19.86 -66.45 -17.08
C MET A 1 -19.48 -65.03 -17.45
N TRP A 2 -18.39 -64.49 -16.89
CA TRP A 2 -17.93 -63.11 -17.15
C TRP A 2 -17.67 -62.84 -18.64
N PRO A 3 -17.71 -61.57 -19.06
CA PRO A 3 -16.48 -60.78 -19.04
C PRO A 3 -16.60 -59.48 -18.23
N ASP A 4 -15.53 -59.22 -17.50
CA ASP A 4 -15.20 -57.99 -16.79
C ASP A 4 -14.94 -56.84 -17.79
N PRO A 5 -15.61 -55.67 -17.72
CA PRO A 5 -15.32 -54.52 -18.57
C PRO A 5 -14.30 -53.57 -17.94
N ILE A 6 -13.25 -54.10 -17.28
CA ILE A 6 -12.09 -53.29 -16.82
C ILE A 6 -11.13 -52.90 -17.97
N GLN A 7 -11.24 -53.48 -19.17
CA GLN A 7 -10.33 -53.13 -20.27
C GLN A 7 -11.00 -52.26 -21.33
N ARG A 8 -10.90 -50.93 -21.18
CA ARG A 8 -10.61 -49.93 -22.24
C ARG A 8 -10.72 -48.50 -21.69
N LEU A 9 -9.94 -48.17 -20.67
CA LEU A 9 -9.32 -46.85 -20.63
C LEU A 9 -7.88 -47.10 -21.06
N ALA A 10 -7.55 -46.73 -22.30
CA ALA A 10 -6.17 -46.74 -22.74
C ALA A 10 -5.34 -45.94 -21.72
N PRO A 11 -4.10 -46.35 -21.39
CA PRO A 11 -3.22 -45.48 -20.64
C PRO A 11 -3.11 -44.19 -21.46
N LEU A 12 -3.69 -43.11 -20.93
CA LEU A 12 -3.53 -41.79 -21.50
C LEU A 12 -2.03 -41.57 -21.64
N GLN A 13 -1.56 -41.39 -22.88
CA GLN A 13 -0.24 -40.83 -23.13
C GLN A 13 -0.12 -39.60 -22.23
N PRO A 14 0.99 -39.43 -21.49
CA PRO A 14 1.19 -38.22 -20.72
C PRO A 14 1.46 -37.10 -21.72
N GLU A 15 0.39 -36.52 -22.24
CA GLU A 15 0.45 -35.16 -22.75
C GLU A 15 0.97 -34.32 -21.59
N SER A 16 2.13 -33.69 -21.81
CA SER A 16 2.72 -32.75 -20.87
C SER A 16 1.64 -31.77 -20.44
N LEU A 17 1.41 -31.66 -19.13
CA LEU A 17 0.59 -30.61 -18.50
C LEU A 17 1.27 -29.23 -18.60
N LEU A 18 1.86 -28.92 -19.75
CA LEU A 18 2.40 -27.62 -20.11
C LEU A 18 1.36 -26.87 -20.95
N SER A 19 0.25 -26.54 -20.27
CA SER A 19 -0.61 -25.36 -20.50
C SER A 19 -1.90 -25.58 -19.72
N LEU A 20 -1.95 -25.21 -18.45
CA LEU A 20 -3.22 -25.10 -17.71
C LEU A 20 -3.31 -23.75 -17.00
N ASP A 21 -3.04 -22.69 -17.76
CA ASP A 21 -3.62 -21.39 -17.47
C ASP A 21 -5.10 -21.42 -17.89
N ARG A 22 -5.99 -21.19 -16.91
CA ARG A 22 -7.43 -20.89 -17.04
C ARG A 22 -8.35 -22.12 -17.22
N ASN A 23 -9.27 -22.28 -16.26
CA ASN A 23 -10.51 -23.12 -16.24
C ASN A 23 -10.53 -24.31 -15.25
N PHE A 24 -10.16 -24.05 -13.99
CA PHE A 24 -10.23 -25.03 -12.90
C PHE A 24 -11.12 -24.50 -11.76
N PHE A 25 -11.99 -25.34 -11.18
CA PHE A 25 -12.88 -24.96 -10.08
C PHE A 25 -12.75 -25.95 -8.91
N VAL A 26 -12.45 -25.42 -7.72
CA VAL A 26 -12.27 -26.22 -6.49
C VAL A 26 -13.55 -26.18 -5.67
N ILE A 27 -14.01 -27.34 -5.21
CA ILE A 27 -15.23 -27.46 -4.39
C ILE A 27 -14.94 -28.30 -3.15
N GLU A 28 -15.25 -27.70 -2.00
CA GLU A 28 -15.33 -28.40 -0.74
C GLU A 28 -16.73 -28.98 -0.54
N LEU A 29 -16.80 -30.28 -0.27
CA LEU A 29 -18.03 -30.99 0.01
C LEU A 29 -18.14 -31.25 1.51
N ALA A 30 -19.37 -31.22 2.02
CA ALA A 30 -19.65 -31.50 3.42
C ALA A 30 -19.12 -32.87 3.87
N GLU A 31 -18.74 -32.96 5.14
CA GLU A 31 -18.13 -34.13 5.74
C GLU A 31 -19.01 -35.39 5.55
N ASN A 32 -18.38 -36.47 5.09
CA ASN A 32 -18.99 -37.76 4.76
C ASN A 32 -20.05 -37.74 3.65
N ASP A 33 -20.33 -36.63 2.96
CA ASP A 33 -21.42 -36.57 1.97
C ASP A 33 -21.01 -36.91 0.54
N GLY A 34 -19.76 -36.66 0.17
CA GLY A 34 -19.27 -36.87 -1.20
C GLY A 34 -20.11 -36.13 -2.26
N LEU A 35 -19.88 -36.41 -3.55
CA LEU A 35 -20.63 -35.76 -4.64
C LEU A 35 -21.80 -36.64 -5.08
N THR A 36 -23.02 -36.10 -5.05
CA THR A 36 -24.24 -36.75 -5.57
C THR A 36 -24.43 -36.44 -7.05
N HIS A 37 -25.27 -37.24 -7.74
CA HIS A 37 -25.60 -37.00 -9.16
C HIS A 37 -26.22 -35.62 -9.39
N ALA A 38 -27.20 -35.24 -8.55
CA ALA A 38 -27.83 -33.93 -8.60
C ALA A 38 -26.84 -32.79 -8.26
N GLY A 39 -25.97 -32.99 -7.26
CA GLY A 39 -24.94 -32.01 -6.91
C GLY A 39 -23.92 -31.79 -8.03
N ALA A 40 -23.53 -32.85 -8.76
CA ALA A 40 -22.64 -32.76 -9.91
C ALA A 40 -23.28 -32.00 -11.08
N LEU A 41 -24.58 -32.18 -11.33
CA LEU A 41 -25.31 -31.42 -12.36
C LEU A 41 -25.41 -29.94 -11.97
N ALA A 42 -25.82 -29.63 -10.75
CA ALA A 42 -25.91 -28.26 -10.24
C ALA A 42 -24.54 -27.54 -10.30
N LEU A 43 -23.47 -28.26 -9.97
CA LEU A 43 -22.11 -27.76 -10.07
C LEU A 43 -21.72 -27.40 -11.51
N MET A 44 -22.02 -28.30 -12.46
CA MET A 44 -21.75 -28.06 -13.86
C MET A 44 -22.54 -26.86 -14.40
N ASP A 45 -23.79 -26.67 -13.97
CA ASP A 45 -24.63 -25.55 -14.38
C ASP A 45 -24.16 -24.21 -13.79
N ALA A 46 -23.76 -24.20 -12.51
CA ALA A 46 -23.26 -23.00 -11.84
C ALA A 46 -21.93 -22.50 -12.43
N GLN A 47 -21.12 -23.40 -12.99
CA GLN A 47 -19.80 -23.09 -13.54
C GLN A 47 -19.66 -23.59 -14.98
N PRO A 48 -20.31 -22.92 -15.96
CA PRO A 48 -20.40 -23.40 -17.34
C PRO A 48 -19.07 -23.39 -18.10
N SER A 49 -18.10 -22.56 -17.67
CA SER A 49 -16.77 -22.42 -18.29
C SER A 49 -15.69 -23.34 -17.69
N ALA A 50 -15.95 -24.00 -16.56
CA ALA A 50 -14.96 -24.85 -15.89
C ALA A 50 -14.70 -26.13 -16.68
N ALA A 51 -13.45 -26.38 -17.08
CA ALA A 51 -13.05 -27.58 -17.81
C ALA A 51 -12.74 -28.76 -16.86
N TRP A 52 -12.39 -28.44 -15.62
CA TRP A 52 -11.99 -29.37 -14.58
C TRP A 52 -12.56 -29.01 -13.22
N PHE A 53 -12.82 -30.03 -12.41
CA PHE A 53 -13.29 -29.91 -11.03
C PHE A 53 -12.35 -30.66 -10.10
N LEU A 54 -11.88 -30.01 -9.05
CA LEU A 54 -11.23 -30.67 -7.91
C LEU A 54 -12.20 -30.70 -6.74
N LEU A 55 -12.51 -31.90 -6.30
CA LEU A 55 -13.42 -32.16 -5.20
C LEU A 55 -12.61 -32.53 -3.98
N ARG A 56 -12.86 -31.85 -2.86
CA ARG A 56 -12.25 -32.14 -1.56
C ARG A 56 -13.36 -32.46 -0.57
N TRP A 57 -13.20 -33.54 0.19
CA TRP A 57 -14.17 -33.91 1.22
C TRP A 57 -13.51 -34.73 2.32
N TRP A 58 -14.06 -34.65 3.53
CA TRP A 58 -13.60 -35.48 4.64
C TRP A 58 -14.38 -36.80 4.67
N HIS A 59 -13.68 -37.92 4.79
CA HIS A 59 -14.29 -39.24 4.96
C HIS A 59 -13.58 -39.99 6.08
N GLN A 60 -14.33 -40.36 7.13
CA GLN A 60 -13.79 -41.07 8.30
C GLN A 60 -12.54 -40.40 8.90
N GLY A 61 -12.54 -39.06 9.00
CA GLY A 61 -11.44 -38.29 9.58
C GLY A 61 -10.22 -38.10 8.70
N ALA A 62 -10.26 -38.51 7.42
CA ALA A 62 -9.21 -38.27 6.45
C ALA A 62 -9.72 -37.40 5.29
N LEU A 63 -8.97 -36.35 4.94
CA LEU A 63 -9.24 -35.53 3.76
C LEU A 63 -9.01 -36.37 2.49
N GLN A 64 -10.02 -36.40 1.64
CA GLN A 64 -10.02 -37.04 0.34
C GLN A 64 -10.06 -35.98 -0.74
N GLN A 65 -9.41 -36.26 -1.88
CA GLN A 65 -9.42 -35.36 -3.02
C GLN A 65 -9.49 -36.13 -4.35
N ALA A 66 -10.23 -35.59 -5.33
CA ALA A 66 -10.35 -36.16 -6.67
C ALA A 66 -10.49 -35.06 -7.73
N ALA A 67 -9.76 -35.19 -8.83
CA ALA A 67 -9.86 -34.30 -10.00
C ALA A 67 -10.66 -34.98 -11.12
N LEU A 68 -11.61 -34.26 -11.71
CA LEU A 68 -12.52 -34.76 -12.75
C LEU A 68 -12.60 -33.76 -13.91
N ARG A 69 -12.47 -34.24 -15.16
CA ARG A 69 -12.81 -33.42 -16.33
C ARG A 69 -14.31 -33.26 -16.42
N ARG A 70 -14.78 -32.08 -16.84
CA ARG A 70 -16.20 -31.81 -17.10
C ARG A 70 -16.82 -32.83 -18.07
N ASN A 71 -16.09 -33.21 -19.13
CA ASN A 71 -16.57 -34.17 -20.12
C ASN A 71 -16.70 -35.60 -19.57
N ASP A 72 -15.78 -36.02 -18.71
CA ASP A 72 -15.82 -37.35 -18.08
C ASP A 72 -16.96 -37.42 -17.06
N LEU A 73 -17.13 -36.35 -16.27
CA LEU A 73 -18.25 -36.20 -15.35
C LEU A 73 -19.58 -36.21 -16.10
N ARG A 74 -19.70 -35.47 -17.22
CA ARG A 74 -20.90 -35.45 -18.07
C ARG A 74 -21.24 -36.82 -18.65
N THR A 75 -20.23 -37.55 -19.13
CA THR A 75 -20.40 -38.89 -19.69
C THR A 75 -20.88 -39.87 -18.62
N PHE A 76 -20.24 -39.85 -17.44
CA PHE A 76 -20.62 -40.68 -16.29
C PHE A 76 -22.05 -40.40 -15.78
N LEU A 77 -22.44 -39.12 -15.71
CA LEU A 77 -23.80 -38.71 -15.33
C LEU A 77 -24.84 -39.16 -16.36
N GLY A 78 -24.47 -39.17 -17.65
CA GLY A 78 -25.30 -39.67 -18.76
C GLY A 78 -25.56 -41.18 -18.66
N ASP A 79 -24.51 -41.96 -18.41
CA ASP A 79 -24.59 -43.43 -18.32
C ASP A 79 -25.33 -43.91 -17.05
N ASN A 80 -25.43 -43.04 -16.02
CA ASN A 80 -26.08 -43.35 -14.75
C ASN A 80 -27.40 -42.59 -14.52
N LYS A 81 -28.05 -42.07 -15.57
CA LYS A 81 -29.29 -41.26 -15.50
C LYS A 81 -30.42 -41.83 -14.63
N GLN A 82 -30.52 -43.15 -14.45
CA GLN A 82 -31.57 -43.79 -13.64
C GLN A 82 -31.25 -43.90 -12.13
N ARG A 83 -30.17 -43.27 -11.63
CA ARG A 83 -29.69 -43.42 -10.24
C ARG A 83 -29.40 -42.07 -9.58
N ALA A 84 -30.41 -41.21 -9.47
CA ALA A 84 -30.29 -39.84 -8.95
C ALA A 84 -29.78 -39.77 -7.50
N ASP A 85 -30.10 -40.77 -6.66
CA ASP A 85 -29.86 -40.71 -5.21
C ASP A 85 -28.55 -41.38 -4.73
N ARG A 86 -27.63 -41.74 -5.64
CA ARG A 86 -26.39 -42.46 -5.29
C ARG A 86 -25.14 -41.56 -5.36
N ARG A 87 -24.22 -41.73 -4.40
CA ARG A 87 -22.92 -41.05 -4.32
C ARG A 87 -21.98 -41.53 -5.44
N LEU A 88 -21.36 -40.59 -6.16
CA LEU A 88 -20.58 -40.84 -7.38
C LEU A 88 -19.16 -41.35 -7.08
N LEU A 89 -18.52 -40.82 -6.03
CA LEU A 89 -17.10 -41.00 -5.75
C LEU A 89 -16.64 -42.42 -5.37
N PRO A 90 -17.42 -43.25 -4.63
CA PRO A 90 -17.00 -44.62 -4.31
C PRO A 90 -16.84 -45.56 -5.51
N ARG A 91 -17.29 -45.15 -6.71
CA ARG A 91 -17.30 -45.99 -7.93
C ARG A 91 -16.36 -45.55 -9.03
N LEU A 92 -15.77 -44.36 -8.94
CA LEU A 92 -14.89 -43.86 -9.98
C LEU A 92 -13.52 -44.56 -9.98
N GLY A 93 -13.19 -45.38 -8.97
CA GLY A 93 -12.09 -46.35 -9.03
C GLY A 93 -10.69 -45.79 -9.30
N VAL A 94 -10.52 -44.46 -9.24
CA VAL A 94 -9.22 -43.82 -9.38
C VAL A 94 -8.60 -43.72 -7.99
N LEU A 95 -7.78 -44.71 -7.64
CA LEU A 95 -6.75 -44.50 -6.63
C LEU A 95 -5.87 -43.34 -7.11
N PRO A 96 -5.65 -42.28 -6.32
CA PRO A 96 -4.64 -41.29 -6.67
C PRO A 96 -3.29 -42.02 -6.80
N PRO A 97 -2.42 -41.63 -7.75
CA PRO A 97 -1.12 -42.27 -7.85
C PRO A 97 -0.38 -42.13 -6.51
N PRO A 98 0.40 -43.14 -6.08
CA PRO A 98 1.12 -43.09 -4.81
C PRO A 98 2.14 -41.94 -4.86
N VAL A 99 2.08 -41.07 -3.85
CA VAL A 99 2.98 -39.94 -3.70
C VAL A 99 4.17 -40.38 -2.84
N ALA A 100 5.40 -40.21 -3.33
CA ALA A 100 6.61 -40.50 -2.54
C ALA A 100 6.91 -39.37 -1.54
N PRO A 101 7.37 -39.67 -0.30
CA PRO A 101 7.53 -38.69 0.75
C PRO A 101 8.68 -37.69 0.52
N VAL A 102 8.50 -36.49 1.09
CA VAL A 102 9.15 -35.20 0.77
C VAL A 102 10.65 -35.10 1.11
N HIS A 103 11.25 -36.06 1.83
CA HIS A 103 12.60 -35.89 2.38
C HIS A 103 13.77 -36.07 1.39
N ASP A 104 13.53 -36.48 0.14
CA ASP A 104 14.61 -36.78 -0.84
C ASP A 104 14.57 -35.88 -2.11
N LEU A 105 13.82 -34.76 -2.09
CA LEU A 105 13.57 -33.88 -3.26
C LEU A 105 14.84 -33.35 -3.94
N GLN A 106 15.87 -32.98 -3.17
CA GLN A 106 17.14 -32.46 -3.71
C GLN A 106 17.90 -33.49 -4.54
N ARG A 107 17.75 -34.79 -4.23
CA ARG A 107 18.39 -35.88 -5.00
C ARG A 107 17.73 -36.10 -6.36
N TYR A 108 16.42 -35.89 -6.46
CA TYR A 108 15.67 -36.05 -7.71
C TYR A 108 15.74 -34.80 -8.61
N GLU A 109 15.80 -33.60 -8.02
CA GLU A 109 16.07 -32.35 -8.77
C GLU A 109 17.47 -32.35 -9.38
N ALA A 110 18.49 -32.77 -8.63
CA ALA A 110 19.87 -32.86 -9.13
C ALA A 110 20.04 -33.90 -10.27
N ALA A 111 19.16 -34.90 -10.34
CA ALA A 111 19.16 -35.91 -11.40
C ALA A 111 18.35 -35.51 -12.65
N GLY A 112 17.56 -34.42 -12.58
CA GLY A 112 16.69 -33.98 -13.67
C GLY A 112 15.48 -34.88 -13.94
N ASP A 113 15.07 -35.67 -12.95
CA ASP A 113 14.03 -36.72 -13.06
C ASP A 113 12.64 -36.28 -12.54
N VAL A 114 12.43 -34.99 -12.26
CA VAL A 114 11.17 -34.43 -11.72
C VAL A 114 10.29 -33.91 -12.86
N GLY A 115 9.10 -34.50 -13.03
CA GLY A 115 8.12 -34.11 -14.06
C GLY A 115 7.05 -33.12 -13.59
N ALA A 116 6.70 -33.13 -12.29
CA ALA A 116 5.80 -32.14 -11.67
C ALA A 116 5.86 -32.24 -10.13
N VAL A 117 5.57 -31.14 -9.43
CA VAL A 117 5.43 -31.05 -7.97
C VAL A 117 3.95 -30.86 -7.62
N VAL A 118 3.43 -31.70 -6.73
CA VAL A 118 2.07 -31.60 -6.19
C VAL A 118 2.14 -30.78 -4.91
N VAL A 119 1.36 -29.72 -4.83
CA VAL A 119 1.24 -28.84 -3.64
C VAL A 119 -0.17 -28.91 -3.07
N ASP A 120 -0.32 -28.73 -1.76
CA ASP A 120 -1.62 -28.53 -1.12
C ASP A 120 -2.13 -27.08 -1.25
N GLU A 121 -3.25 -26.75 -0.61
CA GLU A 121 -3.88 -25.43 -0.70
C GLU A 121 -3.09 -24.30 -0.04
N ASP A 122 -2.17 -24.64 0.86
CA ASP A 122 -1.24 -23.68 1.47
C ASP A 122 0.08 -23.59 0.66
N GLY A 123 0.14 -24.26 -0.49
CA GLY A 123 1.30 -24.27 -1.38
C GLY A 123 2.43 -25.19 -0.90
N VAL A 124 2.18 -26.08 0.06
CA VAL A 124 3.20 -26.97 0.63
C VAL A 124 3.40 -28.16 -0.30
N PRO A 125 4.65 -28.47 -0.74
CA PRO A 125 4.93 -29.63 -1.59
C PRO A 125 4.58 -30.93 -0.88
N MET A 126 3.56 -31.62 -1.38
CA MET A 126 3.07 -32.90 -0.87
C MET A 126 3.76 -34.09 -1.55
N GLY A 127 4.35 -33.89 -2.74
CA GLY A 127 5.28 -34.83 -3.38
C GLY A 127 5.47 -34.60 -4.88
N VAL A 128 6.18 -35.50 -5.56
CA VAL A 128 6.61 -35.31 -6.97
C VAL A 128 6.20 -36.48 -7.88
N THR A 129 5.99 -36.18 -9.16
CA THR A 129 5.83 -37.20 -10.22
C THR A 129 7.14 -37.31 -11.01
N THR A 130 7.59 -38.53 -11.33
CA THR A 130 8.79 -38.75 -12.16
C THR A 130 8.39 -39.05 -13.61
N THR A 131 9.05 -38.41 -14.57
CA THR A 131 8.83 -38.67 -16.00
C THR A 131 10.02 -39.45 -16.56
N ARG A 132 9.84 -40.74 -16.86
CA ARG A 132 10.83 -41.46 -17.67
C ARG A 132 10.80 -40.90 -19.10
N ARG A 133 11.91 -40.29 -19.54
CA ARG A 133 12.14 -39.89 -20.95
C ARG A 133 11.94 -41.07 -21.92
N PRO A 134 11.52 -40.77 -23.16
CA PRO A 134 12.43 -41.04 -24.26
C PRO A 134 12.69 -39.83 -25.18
N THR A 135 13.83 -39.94 -25.84
CA THR A 135 14.55 -39.01 -26.70
C THR A 135 13.91 -38.67 -28.06
N THR A 136 14.39 -37.53 -28.61
CA THR A 136 14.65 -37.17 -30.03
C THR A 136 13.56 -36.60 -30.97
N ARG A 137 13.97 -35.46 -31.59
CA ARG A 137 13.76 -34.96 -32.98
C ARG A 137 12.47 -34.19 -33.34
N GLY A 138 12.67 -32.88 -33.58
CA GLY A 138 12.39 -32.21 -34.87
C GLY A 138 11.07 -31.45 -35.03
N GLY A 139 11.15 -30.19 -35.48
CA GLY A 139 10.03 -29.49 -36.15
C GLY A 139 9.96 -27.97 -35.97
N ARG A 140 10.31 -27.23 -37.02
CA ARG A 140 10.05 -25.78 -37.24
C ARG A 140 8.56 -25.50 -37.52
N LEU A 141 8.09 -24.26 -37.26
CA LEU A 141 7.29 -23.37 -38.16
C LEU A 141 6.77 -22.14 -37.34
N THR A 142 7.37 -20.95 -37.50
CA THR A 142 7.00 -19.77 -38.34
C THR A 142 5.96 -18.81 -37.76
N LEU A 143 6.42 -17.58 -37.49
CA LEU A 143 5.62 -16.37 -37.29
C LEU A 143 5.26 -15.74 -38.65
N PRO A 144 4.10 -15.06 -38.80
CA PRO A 144 3.83 -14.19 -39.94
C PRO A 144 4.32 -12.75 -39.68
N ASP A 145 5.03 -12.25 -40.69
CA ASP A 145 5.53 -10.88 -40.86
C ASP A 145 4.44 -9.83 -41.16
N ARG A 146 4.89 -8.56 -41.04
CA ARG A 146 4.46 -7.29 -41.68
C ARG A 146 3.75 -6.32 -40.70
N TYR A 147 4.14 -5.06 -40.53
CA TYR A 147 4.67 -4.06 -41.48
C TYR A 147 5.62 -3.06 -40.77
N LEU A 148 6.79 -2.82 -41.34
CA LEU A 148 7.61 -1.61 -41.19
C LEU A 148 7.84 -1.04 -42.60
N PRO A 149 7.90 0.29 -42.79
CA PRO A 149 8.58 0.88 -43.93
C PRO A 149 9.92 1.52 -43.51
N ASP A 150 11.01 0.90 -43.97
CA ASP A 150 12.21 1.48 -44.61
C ASP A 150 12.05 2.95 -45.08
N ARG A 151 13.04 3.85 -45.10
CA ARG A 151 14.50 3.78 -45.33
C ARG A 151 15.06 5.22 -45.22
N TYR A 152 16.26 5.41 -44.69
CA TYR A 152 17.37 6.15 -45.32
C TYR A 152 18.65 5.82 -44.56
N LEU A 153 19.54 5.06 -45.21
CA LEU A 153 20.94 4.81 -44.84
C LEU A 153 21.80 5.33 -45.99
N ALA A 154 22.85 6.07 -45.65
CA ALA A 154 24.03 6.52 -46.41
C ALA A 154 24.27 7.98 -46.02
N ASP A 155 25.41 8.45 -45.55
CA ASP A 155 26.76 7.93 -45.42
C ASP A 155 27.39 8.69 -44.25
N ASP A 156 28.34 8.07 -43.55
CA ASP A 156 29.54 8.70 -42.96
C ASP A 156 30.04 7.87 -41.78
N ALA A 157 30.49 6.66 -42.11
CA ALA A 157 31.57 6.01 -41.40
C ALA A 157 32.86 6.81 -41.66
N LEU A 158 33.02 7.97 -40.99
CA LEU A 158 34.25 8.77 -40.94
C LEU A 158 34.13 9.93 -39.92
N LEU A 159 33.65 9.65 -38.70
CA LEU A 159 33.82 10.57 -37.56
C LEU A 159 33.92 9.85 -36.19
N ASP A 160 34.43 8.63 -36.16
CA ASP A 160 34.42 7.78 -34.97
C ASP A 160 35.74 7.82 -34.17
N ALA A 161 36.33 9.01 -34.00
CA ALA A 161 37.62 9.13 -33.32
C ALA A 161 37.80 10.34 -32.39
N ALA A 162 36.76 11.13 -32.09
CA ALA A 162 36.97 12.30 -31.22
C ALA A 162 35.72 12.84 -30.51
N LEU A 163 34.98 12.03 -29.76
CA LEU A 163 34.08 12.49 -28.68
C LEU A 163 33.90 11.38 -27.64
N ASP A 164 34.97 11.01 -26.95
CA ASP A 164 34.90 10.06 -25.82
C ASP A 164 35.25 10.83 -24.54
N MET A 165 34.28 11.61 -24.05
CA MET A 165 34.26 12.19 -22.71
C MET A 165 32.82 12.35 -22.21
N ASP A 166 32.51 11.59 -21.16
CA ASP A 166 31.37 11.73 -20.22
C ASP A 166 29.94 11.40 -20.69
N GLU A 167 29.71 10.26 -21.34
CA GLU A 167 28.41 9.59 -21.19
C GLU A 167 28.43 8.69 -19.94
N ALA A 168 27.68 9.10 -18.91
CA ALA A 168 27.48 8.28 -17.73
C ALA A 168 26.92 6.90 -18.16
N PRO A 169 27.43 5.79 -17.59
CA PRO A 169 27.02 4.47 -18.01
C PRO A 169 25.49 4.28 -17.87
N PRO A 170 24.87 3.53 -18.78
CA PRO A 170 23.42 3.46 -18.89
C PRO A 170 22.77 2.84 -17.65
N VAL A 171 21.58 3.32 -17.30
CA VAL A 171 20.73 2.80 -16.22
C VAL A 171 20.46 1.31 -16.43
N ALA A 172 20.67 0.51 -15.38
CA ALA A 172 20.40 -0.92 -15.39
C ALA A 172 19.41 -1.29 -14.27
N PRO A 173 18.56 -2.32 -14.50
CA PRO A 173 17.65 -2.82 -13.47
C PRO A 173 18.42 -3.64 -12.44
N HIS A 174 18.07 -3.45 -11.17
CA HIS A 174 18.64 -4.16 -10.03
C HIS A 174 17.52 -4.74 -9.14
N ARG A 175 17.76 -5.93 -8.59
CA ARG A 175 16.89 -6.58 -7.62
C ARG A 175 17.45 -6.41 -6.21
N LEU A 176 16.59 -6.02 -5.28
CA LEU A 176 16.93 -5.92 -3.87
C LEU A 176 16.31 -7.10 -3.10
N ASP A 177 17.15 -7.95 -2.53
CA ASP A 177 16.75 -9.13 -1.77
C ASP A 177 17.23 -9.01 -0.32
N ALA A 178 16.51 -9.66 0.61
CA ALA A 178 16.88 -9.64 2.02
C ALA A 178 16.71 -11.02 2.67
N SER A 179 17.73 -11.46 3.40
CA SER A 179 17.78 -12.79 4.03
C SER A 179 18.14 -12.71 5.51
N ILE A 180 17.40 -13.46 6.33
CA ILE A 180 17.63 -13.64 7.76
C ILE A 180 17.15 -15.05 8.18
N PRO A 181 17.76 -15.70 9.20
CA PRO A 181 17.23 -16.95 9.76
C PRO A 181 15.79 -16.79 10.25
N ALA A 182 14.89 -17.73 9.91
CA ALA A 182 13.47 -17.66 10.28
C ALA A 182 13.19 -17.85 11.78
N GLN A 183 14.06 -18.59 12.49
CA GLN A 183 14.01 -18.70 13.94
C GLN A 183 15.37 -18.35 14.53
N VAL A 184 15.34 -17.61 15.63
CA VAL A 184 16.52 -17.11 16.33
C VAL A 184 16.32 -17.31 17.82
N ARG A 185 17.36 -17.68 18.56
CA ARG A 185 17.22 -17.88 20.01
C ARG A 185 17.25 -16.53 20.70
N VAL A 186 16.42 -16.36 21.72
CA VAL A 186 16.47 -15.19 22.59
C VAL A 186 17.86 -15.02 23.22
N GLY A 187 18.38 -13.79 23.21
CA GLY A 187 19.71 -13.44 23.69
C GLY A 187 20.80 -13.49 22.62
N ASP A 188 20.59 -14.24 21.52
CA ASP A 188 21.55 -14.32 20.42
C ASP A 188 21.50 -13.06 19.55
N THR A 189 22.61 -12.83 18.84
CA THR A 189 22.68 -11.85 17.75
C THR A 189 22.40 -12.56 16.42
N VAL A 190 21.50 -11.99 15.64
CA VAL A 190 21.16 -12.45 14.28
C VAL A 190 21.54 -11.40 13.25
N THR A 191 22.06 -11.83 12.11
CA THR A 191 22.42 -10.96 10.99
C THR A 191 21.37 -11.01 9.89
N LEU A 192 20.82 -9.84 9.56
CA LEU A 192 20.08 -9.57 8.33
C LEU A 192 21.08 -9.23 7.22
N VAL A 193 20.99 -9.87 6.07
CA VAL A 193 21.76 -9.53 4.87
C VAL A 193 20.81 -8.95 3.83
N ILE A 194 21.16 -7.80 3.26
CA ILE A 194 20.45 -7.18 2.15
C ILE A 194 21.38 -7.17 0.94
N ALA A 195 20.95 -7.80 -0.14
CA ALA A 195 21.67 -7.98 -1.38
C ALA A 195 21.05 -7.15 -2.51
N LEU A 196 21.90 -6.66 -3.41
CA LEU A 196 21.55 -5.95 -4.62
C LEU A 196 22.20 -6.68 -5.81
N ASP A 197 21.35 -7.24 -6.66
CA ASP A 197 21.72 -8.00 -7.84
C ASP A 197 21.43 -7.19 -9.10
N ARG A 198 22.41 -7.03 -9.99
CA ARG A 198 22.20 -6.42 -11.30
C ARG A 198 21.57 -7.44 -12.24
N LEU A 199 20.49 -7.06 -12.92
CA LEU A 199 19.78 -7.91 -13.86
C LEU A 199 20.05 -7.53 -15.32
N GLU A 200 19.93 -8.51 -16.20
CA GLU A 200 19.72 -8.21 -17.61
C GLU A 200 18.32 -7.63 -17.81
N ARG A 201 18.17 -6.63 -18.69
CA ARG A 201 16.89 -5.93 -18.86
C ARG A 201 15.75 -6.84 -19.33
N ALA A 202 16.05 -7.94 -20.03
CA ALA A 202 15.07 -8.96 -20.41
C ALA A 202 14.55 -9.81 -19.23
N GLN A 203 15.26 -9.82 -18.10
CA GLN A 203 14.92 -10.53 -16.86
C GLN A 203 14.26 -9.62 -15.82
N ALA A 204 14.20 -8.31 -16.11
CA ALA A 204 13.54 -7.34 -15.25
C ALA A 204 12.04 -7.60 -15.20
N THR A 205 11.49 -7.48 -14.00
CA THR A 205 10.10 -7.70 -13.65
C THR A 205 9.54 -6.47 -12.95
N ILE A 206 8.22 -6.43 -12.79
CA ILE A 206 7.57 -5.47 -11.90
C ILE A 206 8.10 -5.76 -10.48
N GLY A 207 9.08 -4.98 -10.03
CA GLY A 207 9.74 -5.16 -8.73
C GLY A 207 11.13 -4.53 -8.69
N ASP A 208 11.79 -4.49 -9.85
CA ASP A 208 13.21 -4.15 -9.95
C ASP A 208 13.44 -2.63 -10.06
N ILE A 209 14.60 -2.17 -9.56
CA ILE A 209 14.96 -0.76 -9.41
C ILE A 209 15.98 -0.37 -10.49
N ASP A 210 15.64 0.61 -11.30
CA ASP A 210 16.55 1.20 -12.28
C ASP A 210 17.54 2.13 -11.59
N LEU A 211 18.84 1.79 -11.63
CA LEU A 211 19.93 2.52 -10.96
C LEU A 211 21.11 2.79 -11.91
N HIS A 212 21.78 3.94 -11.71
CA HIS A 212 23.04 4.22 -12.38
C HIS A 212 24.23 3.60 -11.62
N PRO A 213 25.26 3.09 -12.33
CA PRO A 213 26.54 2.76 -11.74
C PRO A 213 27.12 3.87 -10.86
N GLY A 214 27.56 3.53 -9.66
CA GLY A 214 28.13 4.47 -8.69
C GLY A 214 27.11 5.30 -7.92
N GLU A 215 25.82 5.22 -8.24
CA GLU A 215 24.77 5.86 -7.47
C GLU A 215 24.68 5.22 -6.06
N PRO A 216 24.72 5.99 -4.96
CA PRO A 216 24.57 5.44 -3.63
C PRO A 216 23.11 5.15 -3.32
N LEU A 217 22.82 3.91 -2.90
CA LEU A 217 21.53 3.51 -2.34
C LEU A 217 21.69 3.38 -0.82
N GLU A 218 21.00 4.19 -0.03
CA GLU A 218 21.07 4.06 1.42
C GLU A 218 20.06 3.02 1.92
N ILE A 219 20.55 2.02 2.66
CA ILE A 219 19.71 0.98 3.24
C ILE A 219 19.52 1.29 4.71
N THR A 220 18.26 1.49 5.13
CA THR A 220 17.89 1.68 6.53
C THR A 220 17.04 0.50 7.01
N VAL A 221 17.35 -0.05 8.17
CA VAL A 221 16.62 -1.18 8.77
C VAL A 221 16.01 -0.82 10.11
N GLN A 222 14.96 -1.55 10.47
CA GLN A 222 14.22 -1.35 11.70
C GLN A 222 13.69 -2.69 12.21
N GLY A 223 14.12 -3.10 13.40
CA GLY A 223 13.54 -4.24 14.12
C GLY A 223 12.36 -3.81 14.98
N ASP A 224 11.41 -4.71 15.19
CA ASP A 224 10.43 -4.61 16.27
C ASP A 224 11.12 -4.58 17.64
N ALA A 225 10.41 -4.28 18.74
CA ALA A 225 11.02 -4.16 20.07
C ALA A 225 11.75 -5.42 20.57
N ARG A 226 11.46 -6.58 20.00
CA ARG A 226 12.16 -7.84 20.32
C ARG A 226 13.53 -7.94 19.65
N LEU A 227 13.87 -7.00 18.76
CA LEU A 227 15.07 -6.99 17.92
C LEU A 227 15.76 -5.63 18.04
N GLN A 228 16.85 -5.59 18.80
CA GLN A 228 17.65 -4.38 18.99
C GLN A 228 18.81 -4.34 17.98
N PRO A 229 18.91 -3.33 17.10
CA PRO A 229 20.06 -3.20 16.19
C PRO A 229 21.36 -2.99 16.97
N VAL A 230 22.46 -3.60 16.51
CA VAL A 230 23.78 -3.63 17.17
C VAL A 230 24.80 -2.78 16.43
N ASN A 231 24.90 -2.91 15.11
CA ASN A 231 25.92 -2.27 14.27
C ASN A 231 25.39 -1.03 13.52
N GLY A 232 24.45 -0.32 14.14
CA GLY A 232 23.71 0.76 13.50
C GLY A 232 22.50 0.24 12.71
N ASN A 233 21.84 1.14 11.99
CA ASN A 233 20.59 0.86 11.31
C ASN A 233 20.51 1.52 9.92
N SER A 234 21.55 2.21 9.47
CA SER A 234 21.62 2.76 8.12
C SER A 234 23.01 2.61 7.54
N VAL A 235 23.12 2.13 6.31
CA VAL A 235 24.39 1.93 5.60
C VAL A 235 24.23 2.30 4.12
N PRO A 236 25.15 3.08 3.52
CA PRO A 236 25.18 3.27 2.08
C PRO A 236 25.63 2.00 1.35
N LEU A 237 24.84 1.57 0.37
CA LEU A 237 25.10 0.48 -0.56
C LEU A 237 25.38 1.10 -1.94
N GLY A 238 26.64 1.14 -2.35
CA GLY A 238 27.02 1.65 -3.66
C GLY A 238 26.55 0.72 -4.79
N VAL A 239 25.99 1.28 -5.85
CA VAL A 239 25.61 0.52 -7.04
C VAL A 239 26.89 0.16 -7.82
N PRO A 240 27.23 -1.13 -7.95
CA PRO A 240 28.47 -1.54 -8.60
C PRO A 240 28.46 -1.19 -10.10
N ALA A 241 29.58 -0.69 -10.61
CA ALA A 241 29.70 -0.36 -12.03
C ALA A 241 29.91 -1.60 -12.92
N THR A 242 30.65 -2.58 -12.40
CA THR A 242 31.07 -3.78 -13.15
C THR A 242 30.67 -5.08 -12.47
N GLU A 243 30.45 -5.09 -11.16
CA GLU A 243 30.03 -6.30 -10.45
C GLU A 243 28.52 -6.47 -10.53
N THR A 244 28.07 -7.72 -10.56
CA THR A 244 26.66 -8.06 -10.65
C THR A 244 25.99 -8.21 -9.28
N PHE A 245 26.76 -8.17 -8.19
CA PHE A 245 26.27 -8.43 -6.83
C PHE A 245 26.98 -7.56 -5.78
N ARG A 246 26.19 -7.01 -4.85
CA ARG A 246 26.65 -6.34 -3.63
C ARG A 246 25.72 -6.65 -2.47
N ALA A 247 26.25 -6.67 -1.24
CA ALA A 247 25.44 -6.88 -0.05
C ALA A 247 25.94 -6.08 1.16
N VAL A 248 25.01 -5.75 2.06
CA VAL A 248 25.27 -5.14 3.37
C VAL A 248 24.57 -5.95 4.46
N SER A 249 25.09 -5.86 5.70
CA SER A 249 24.59 -6.66 6.82
C SER A 249 24.25 -5.82 8.05
N PHE A 250 23.15 -6.15 8.71
CA PHE A 250 22.69 -5.52 9.94
C PHE A 250 22.49 -6.57 11.02
N ASP A 251 23.07 -6.33 12.18
CA ASP A 251 23.01 -7.24 13.32
C ASP A 251 21.94 -6.80 14.30
N PHE A 252 21.12 -7.75 14.76
CA PHE A 252 20.07 -7.54 15.74
C PHE A 252 20.27 -8.46 16.93
N ARG A 253 20.29 -7.89 18.13
CA ARG A 253 20.20 -8.64 19.39
C ARG A 253 18.74 -8.96 19.67
N THR A 254 18.46 -10.23 19.90
CA THR A 254 17.11 -10.70 20.24
C THR A 254 16.87 -10.57 21.74
N LEU A 255 15.75 -9.95 22.13
CA LEU A 255 15.48 -9.56 23.52
C LEU A 255 14.40 -10.42 24.20
N GLU A 256 13.31 -10.73 23.48
CA GLU A 256 12.17 -11.44 24.03
C GLU A 256 11.65 -12.48 23.04
N VAL A 257 11.12 -13.59 23.58
CA VAL A 257 10.50 -14.68 22.81
C VAL A 257 9.22 -14.19 22.12
N GLY A 258 8.96 -14.71 20.92
CA GLY A 258 7.77 -14.48 20.13
C GLY A 258 8.06 -13.98 18.71
N PRO A 259 7.01 -13.80 17.90
CA PRO A 259 7.14 -13.27 16.55
C PRO A 259 7.62 -11.82 16.58
N ALA A 260 8.50 -11.50 15.65
CA ALA A 260 9.04 -10.17 15.42
C ALA A 260 9.20 -9.92 13.93
N ARG A 261 9.28 -8.65 13.54
CA ARG A 261 9.47 -8.23 12.16
C ARG A 261 10.67 -7.31 12.05
N ILE A 262 11.30 -7.33 10.88
CA ILE A 262 12.29 -6.33 10.48
C ILE A 262 11.76 -5.65 9.22
N LYS A 263 11.68 -4.33 9.25
CA LYS A 263 11.42 -3.51 8.06
C LYS A 263 12.76 -3.01 7.54
N ALA A 264 13.00 -3.17 6.25
CA ALA A 264 14.14 -2.59 5.56
C ALA A 264 13.64 -1.63 4.48
N PHE A 265 14.32 -0.50 4.33
CA PHE A 265 13.99 0.55 3.38
C PHE A 265 15.23 0.87 2.58
N ALA A 266 15.06 1.07 1.27
CA ALA A 266 16.11 1.58 0.40
C ALA A 266 15.78 3.00 -0.01
N PHE A 267 16.74 3.91 0.09
CA PHE A 267 16.61 5.31 -0.25
C PHE A 267 17.60 5.69 -1.35
N ARG A 268 17.09 6.33 -2.40
CA ARG A 268 17.91 6.96 -3.44
C ARG A 268 17.73 8.46 -3.33
N ASN A 269 18.83 9.18 -3.09
CA ASN A 269 18.81 10.63 -2.88
C ASN A 269 17.74 11.05 -1.83
N GLY A 270 17.55 10.28 -0.76
CA GLY A 270 16.55 10.58 0.27
C GLY A 270 15.09 10.25 -0.07
N ILE A 271 14.79 9.66 -1.24
CA ILE A 271 13.48 9.12 -1.61
C ILE A 271 13.45 7.62 -1.33
N SER A 272 12.45 7.13 -0.60
CA SER A 272 12.25 5.69 -0.39
C SER A 272 11.87 5.03 -1.71
N VAL A 273 12.74 4.19 -2.25
CA VAL A 273 12.54 3.46 -3.52
C VAL A 273 12.19 1.99 -3.31
N ALA A 274 12.45 1.44 -2.12
CA ALA A 274 12.00 0.10 -1.76
C ALA A 274 11.69 -0.02 -0.27
N ARG A 275 10.82 -0.97 0.06
CA ARG A 275 10.51 -1.44 1.41
C ARG A 275 10.50 -2.96 1.38
N MET A 276 10.97 -3.61 2.43
CA MET A 276 10.90 -5.06 2.63
C MET A 276 10.50 -5.31 4.08
N VAL A 277 9.67 -6.33 4.34
CA VAL A 277 9.22 -6.67 5.70
C VAL A 277 9.47 -8.15 5.96
N LEU A 278 10.50 -8.46 6.74
CA LEU A 278 10.90 -9.83 7.05
C LEU A 278 10.30 -10.27 8.38
N GLY A 279 9.76 -11.48 8.43
CA GLY A 279 9.30 -12.12 9.68
C GLY A 279 10.39 -12.96 10.32
N VAL A 280 10.53 -12.86 11.63
CA VAL A 280 11.43 -13.71 12.42
C VAL A 280 10.72 -14.19 13.68
N ASN A 281 10.96 -15.43 14.10
CA ASN A 281 10.41 -15.95 15.35
C ASN A 281 11.52 -16.13 16.38
N VAL A 282 11.46 -15.36 17.47
CA VAL A 282 12.41 -15.49 18.58
C VAL A 282 11.95 -16.64 19.47
N VAL A 283 12.78 -17.67 19.64
CA VAL A 283 12.44 -18.90 20.38
C VAL A 283 13.33 -19.08 21.60
N LEU A 284 12.91 -19.96 22.52
CA LEU A 284 13.75 -20.33 23.66
C LEU A 284 14.95 -21.18 23.21
N PRO A 285 16.09 -21.13 23.95
CA PRO A 285 17.33 -21.78 23.53
C PRO A 285 17.23 -23.29 23.28
N TYR A 286 16.30 -23.96 23.97
CA TYR A 286 16.09 -25.42 23.94
C TYR A 286 15.02 -25.89 22.94
N GLU A 287 14.35 -24.97 22.23
CA GLU A 287 13.30 -25.29 21.24
C GLU A 287 13.77 -25.13 19.79
N ALA A 288 15.04 -24.79 19.58
CA ALA A 288 15.63 -24.57 18.27
C ALA A 288 15.72 -25.89 17.47
N SER A 289 14.67 -26.24 16.75
CA SER A 289 14.74 -27.13 15.59
C SER A 289 15.28 -26.36 14.38
N PRO A 290 15.94 -27.00 13.40
CA PRO A 290 16.31 -26.31 12.17
C PRO A 290 15.02 -25.92 11.41
N PRO A 291 14.71 -24.64 11.16
CA PRO A 291 13.47 -24.26 10.49
C PRO A 291 13.70 -23.97 9.01
N ASN A 292 12.67 -24.28 8.20
CA ASN A 292 12.50 -23.71 6.86
C ASN A 292 12.46 -22.17 6.93
N GLN A 293 13.16 -21.51 6.01
CA GLN A 293 13.08 -20.06 5.80
C GLN A 293 11.66 -19.66 5.37
N VAL A 294 11.01 -18.77 6.11
CA VAL A 294 9.83 -18.03 5.62
C VAL A 294 10.30 -16.60 5.34
N GLN A 295 10.68 -16.34 4.09
CA GLN A 295 10.86 -14.97 3.59
C GLN A 295 9.50 -14.48 3.06
N ILE A 296 8.93 -13.46 3.70
CA ILE A 296 7.88 -12.65 3.07
C ILE A 296 8.60 -11.45 2.48
N GLN A 297 8.73 -11.42 1.16
CA GLN A 297 9.27 -10.27 0.44
C GLN A 297 8.08 -9.46 -0.08
N GLU A 298 7.93 -8.24 0.38
CA GLU A 298 6.99 -7.28 -0.19
C GLU A 298 7.80 -6.22 -0.93
N VAL A 299 8.36 -6.59 -2.09
CA VAL A 299 9.02 -5.63 -2.97
C VAL A 299 7.93 -4.79 -3.61
N LEU A 300 7.84 -3.52 -3.25
CA LEU A 300 7.04 -2.55 -3.97
C LEU A 300 7.93 -1.92 -5.06
N PRO A 301 7.76 -2.29 -6.33
CA PRO A 301 8.37 -1.52 -7.41
C PRO A 301 7.72 -0.15 -7.46
N LEU A 302 8.54 0.89 -7.38
CA LEU A 302 8.10 2.24 -7.67
C LEU A 302 9.10 2.96 -8.56
N PRO A 303 8.60 3.90 -9.37
CA PRO A 303 9.11 4.19 -10.71
C PRO A 303 10.51 4.80 -10.73
N ALA A 304 11.08 4.77 -11.94
CA ALA A 304 12.30 5.46 -12.33
C ALA A 304 12.37 6.90 -11.76
N PRO A 305 13.59 7.40 -11.46
CA PRO A 305 13.76 8.65 -10.73
C PRO A 305 13.11 9.80 -11.51
N SER A 306 12.25 10.57 -10.85
CA SER A 306 12.06 11.95 -11.27
C SER A 306 13.09 12.80 -10.54
N VAL A 307 13.73 13.71 -11.29
CA VAL A 307 14.60 14.79 -10.79
C VAL A 307 13.72 15.89 -10.16
N ASP A 308 12.64 15.48 -9.49
CA ASP A 308 11.68 16.40 -8.93
C ASP A 308 12.25 17.06 -7.68
N PRO A 309 11.92 18.35 -7.45
CA PRO A 309 12.35 19.03 -6.25
C PRO A 309 11.87 18.26 -5.02
N GLN A 310 12.77 18.07 -4.05
CA GLN A 310 12.48 17.34 -2.83
C GLN A 310 12.00 18.26 -1.72
N PRO A 311 11.18 17.75 -0.79
CA PRO A 311 10.84 18.47 0.43
C PRO A 311 12.12 18.86 1.18
N ASP A 312 12.11 20.07 1.75
CA ASP A 312 13.23 20.61 2.54
C ASP A 312 13.56 19.68 3.70
N LEU A 313 12.51 19.16 4.36
CA LEU A 313 12.57 18.25 5.49
C LEU A 313 11.65 17.05 5.27
N ARG A 314 12.20 15.83 5.35
CA ARG A 314 11.46 14.57 5.45
C ARG A 314 11.72 13.92 6.79
N LEU A 315 10.68 13.78 7.60
CA LEU A 315 10.76 13.16 8.90
C LEU A 315 10.20 11.74 8.83
N LEU A 316 11.08 10.75 8.93
CA LEU A 316 10.69 9.34 9.03
C LEU A 316 10.40 9.00 10.48
N VAL A 317 9.17 8.57 10.74
CA VAL A 317 8.69 8.19 12.06
C VAL A 317 8.53 6.68 12.10
N MET A 318 9.37 6.04 12.89
CA MET A 318 9.47 4.60 12.99
C MET A 318 8.89 4.13 14.32
N GLU A 319 7.82 3.33 14.27
CA GLU A 319 7.22 2.73 15.48
C GLU A 319 7.97 1.47 15.92
N SER A 320 8.35 1.41 17.19
CA SER A 320 8.80 0.20 17.88
C SER A 320 7.87 -0.10 19.05
N ALA A 321 7.90 -1.32 19.60
CA ALA A 321 7.02 -1.63 20.73
C ALA A 321 7.38 -0.87 22.03
N THR A 322 8.55 -0.24 22.09
CA THR A 322 8.96 0.62 23.22
C THR A 322 8.71 2.10 22.97
N GLY A 323 8.41 2.54 21.75
CA GLY A 323 8.32 3.97 21.44
C GLY A 323 8.50 4.35 19.97
N LEU A 324 8.68 5.65 19.72
CA LEU A 324 8.92 6.22 18.39
C LEU A 324 10.39 6.54 18.18
N ARG A 325 10.92 6.22 17.01
CA ARG A 325 12.23 6.66 16.54
C ARG A 325 12.06 7.60 15.36
N PHE A 326 12.95 8.58 15.25
CA PHE A 326 12.92 9.57 14.20
C PHE A 326 14.22 9.56 13.40
N GLN A 327 14.09 9.73 12.09
CA GLN A 327 15.21 10.04 11.20
C GLN A 327 14.80 11.23 10.34
N LEU A 328 15.60 12.29 10.34
CA LEU A 328 15.38 13.45 9.50
C LEU A 328 16.27 13.37 8.26
N ARG A 329 15.67 13.67 7.11
CA ARG A 329 16.39 13.82 5.84
C ARG A 329 16.15 15.21 5.29
N THR A 330 17.21 15.83 4.78
CA THR A 330 17.13 17.17 4.15
C THR A 330 17.27 17.06 2.64
N ALA A 331 16.74 18.04 1.90
CA ALA A 331 16.89 18.11 0.44
C ALA A 331 18.36 18.09 -0.04
N GLY A 332 19.31 18.51 0.81
CA GLY A 332 20.75 18.47 0.53
C GLY A 332 21.41 17.09 0.76
N GLY A 333 20.63 16.04 1.03
CA GLY A 333 21.13 14.69 1.28
C GLY A 333 21.63 14.44 2.71
N GLY A 334 21.45 15.40 3.63
CA GLY A 334 21.79 15.21 5.03
C GLY A 334 20.83 14.23 5.71
N VAL A 335 21.37 13.30 6.49
CA VAL A 335 20.60 12.31 7.26
C VAL A 335 21.02 12.40 8.72
N GLU A 336 20.05 12.53 9.61
CA GLU A 336 20.27 12.59 11.06
C GLU A 336 19.32 11.64 11.79
N ASP A 337 19.88 10.75 12.59
CA ASP A 337 19.14 9.83 13.44
C ASP A 337 18.93 10.42 14.83
N PHE A 338 17.72 10.26 15.37
CA PHE A 338 17.37 10.74 16.70
C PHE A 338 17.08 9.58 17.65
N PRO A 339 17.32 9.76 18.96
CA PRO A 339 17.05 8.73 19.95
C PRO A 339 15.57 8.35 19.99
N ALA A 340 15.31 7.10 20.34
CA ALA A 340 13.94 6.62 20.52
C ALA A 340 13.29 7.28 21.75
N VAL A 341 12.03 7.68 21.60
CA VAL A 341 11.20 8.23 22.66
C VAL A 341 10.28 7.14 23.15
N ALA A 342 10.46 6.73 24.41
CA ALA A 342 9.69 5.63 24.97
C ALA A 342 8.22 6.01 25.16
N LEU A 343 7.30 5.22 24.62
CA LEU A 343 5.86 5.48 24.71
C LEU A 343 5.10 4.21 25.07
N HIS A 344 4.10 4.37 25.93
CA HIS A 344 3.21 3.30 26.35
C HIS A 344 1.78 3.62 25.91
N ASP A 345 1.15 2.64 25.26
CA ASP A 345 -0.25 2.69 24.86
C ASP A 345 -0.61 3.90 23.96
N LEU A 346 0.30 4.23 23.04
CA LEU A 346 0.21 5.39 22.16
C LEU A 346 -1.14 5.48 21.40
N PRO A 347 -1.67 4.40 20.79
CA PRO A 347 -2.96 4.48 20.09
C PRO A 347 -4.10 4.89 21.04
N THR A 348 -4.12 4.39 22.27
CA THR A 348 -5.14 4.75 23.27
C THR A 348 -4.99 6.19 23.72
N ARG A 349 -3.77 6.65 23.99
CA ARG A 349 -3.53 8.05 24.36
C ARG A 349 -3.93 9.02 23.26
N MET A 350 -3.69 8.68 22.00
CA MET A 350 -4.13 9.51 20.89
C MET A 350 -5.65 9.49 20.71
N ARG A 351 -6.34 8.38 21.05
CA ARG A 351 -7.80 8.37 21.16
C ARG A 351 -8.31 9.33 22.21
N GLU A 352 -7.72 9.29 23.40
CA GLU A 352 -8.09 10.18 24.50
C GLU A 352 -7.84 11.65 24.15
N PHE A 353 -6.72 11.94 23.47
CA PHE A 353 -6.39 13.28 22.98
C PHE A 353 -7.45 13.80 21.99
N VAL A 354 -7.77 13.02 20.95
CA VAL A 354 -8.80 13.41 19.96
C VAL A 354 -10.18 13.52 20.64
N GLY A 355 -10.53 12.58 21.51
CA GLY A 355 -11.77 12.63 22.29
C GLY A 355 -11.87 13.85 23.20
N ALA A 356 -10.75 14.30 23.77
CA ALA A 356 -10.71 15.52 24.57
C ALA A 356 -10.97 16.79 23.73
N ILE A 357 -10.50 16.83 22.48
CA ILE A 357 -10.78 17.91 21.53
C ILE A 357 -12.27 17.93 21.18
N GLU A 358 -12.87 16.77 20.87
CA GLU A 358 -14.31 16.64 20.59
C GLU A 358 -15.19 17.13 21.76
N GLY A 359 -14.69 17.00 23.00
CA GLY A 359 -15.36 17.48 24.21
C GLY A 359 -15.28 19.00 24.43
N LEU A 360 -14.50 19.74 23.64
CA LEU A 360 -14.37 21.19 23.79
C LEU A 360 -15.65 21.92 23.35
N THR A 361 -16.00 22.98 24.08
CA THR A 361 -17.16 23.82 23.77
C THR A 361 -16.70 25.17 23.23
N ILE A 362 -17.21 25.58 22.06
CA ILE A 362 -16.78 26.83 21.40
C ILE A 362 -17.89 27.88 21.21
N GLY A 363 -19.12 27.61 21.67
CA GLY A 363 -20.30 28.41 21.33
C GLY A 363 -20.31 29.88 21.83
N LYS A 364 -19.36 30.29 22.67
CA LYS A 364 -19.16 31.67 23.17
C LYS A 364 -17.70 32.06 23.01
N GLN A 365 -17.40 33.36 22.91
CA GLN A 365 -16.04 33.87 22.68
C GLN A 365 -15.04 33.38 23.74
N GLU A 366 -15.39 33.52 25.01
CA GLU A 366 -14.55 33.03 26.13
C GLU A 366 -14.35 31.50 26.07
N ALA A 367 -15.38 30.75 25.66
CA ALA A 367 -15.28 29.30 25.52
C ALA A 367 -14.38 28.91 24.34
N ALA A 368 -14.47 29.62 23.22
CA ALA A 368 -13.59 29.45 22.06
C ALA A 368 -12.13 29.79 22.40
N GLU A 369 -11.89 30.89 23.11
CA GLU A 369 -10.55 31.27 23.60
C GLU A 369 -10.00 30.23 24.57
N LYS A 370 -10.82 29.73 25.49
CA LYS A 370 -10.44 28.65 26.40
C LYS A 370 -10.11 27.37 25.64
N ALA A 371 -10.93 26.97 24.66
CA ALA A 371 -10.72 25.80 23.83
C ALA A 371 -9.38 25.91 23.06
N LEU A 372 -9.09 27.07 22.46
CA LEU A 372 -7.81 27.32 21.80
C LEU A 372 -6.64 27.19 22.76
N ARG A 373 -6.74 27.78 23.96
CA ARG A 373 -5.69 27.72 24.98
C ARG A 373 -5.44 26.29 25.45
N GLN A 374 -6.50 25.49 25.58
CA GLN A 374 -6.37 24.06 25.89
C GLN A 374 -5.66 23.31 24.76
N LEU A 375 -6.08 23.51 23.51
CA LEU A 375 -5.43 22.88 22.35
C LEU A 375 -3.96 23.29 22.24
N GLN A 376 -3.63 24.56 22.48
CA GLN A 376 -2.26 25.07 22.51
C GLN A 376 -1.40 24.39 23.59
N SER A 377 -1.94 24.19 24.79
CA SER A 377 -1.25 23.50 25.88
C SER A 377 -1.07 22.01 25.58
N TRP A 378 -2.10 21.35 25.03
CA TRP A 378 -2.02 19.94 24.68
C TRP A 378 -1.08 19.70 23.49
N GLY A 379 -1.07 20.58 22.50
CA GLY A 379 -0.14 20.52 21.37
C GLY A 379 1.31 20.73 21.80
N ALA A 380 1.56 21.59 22.78
CA ALA A 380 2.87 21.79 23.39
C ALA A 380 3.34 20.53 24.14
N ASP A 381 2.46 19.93 24.95
CA ASP A 381 2.75 18.67 25.65
C ASP A 381 3.00 17.51 24.65
N LEU A 382 2.22 17.44 23.57
CA LEU A 382 2.39 16.46 22.49
C LEU A 382 3.76 16.58 21.82
N PHE A 383 4.17 17.81 21.47
CA PHE A 383 5.48 18.07 20.89
C PHE A 383 6.61 17.67 21.84
N SER A 384 6.54 18.11 23.10
CA SER A 384 7.57 17.82 24.10
C SER A 384 7.69 16.33 24.43
N ARG A 385 6.60 15.57 24.36
CA ARG A 385 6.58 14.14 24.71
C ARG A 385 6.81 13.19 23.55
N LEU A 386 6.44 13.56 22.32
CA LEU A 386 6.60 12.68 21.16
C LEU A 386 7.93 12.89 20.46
N ILE A 387 8.47 14.10 20.46
CA ILE A 387 9.63 14.47 19.65
C ILE A 387 10.84 14.61 20.58
N PRO A 388 11.99 13.97 20.29
CA PRO A 388 13.18 14.05 21.14
C PRO A 388 13.79 15.47 21.11
N GLU A 389 14.36 15.92 22.22
CA GLU A 389 14.88 17.30 22.39
C GLU A 389 15.79 17.80 21.25
N PRO A 390 16.75 17.00 20.70
CA PRO A 390 17.57 17.47 19.59
C PRO A 390 16.74 17.78 18.33
N LEU A 391 15.72 16.96 18.04
CA LEU A 391 14.80 17.21 16.92
C LEU A 391 13.88 18.40 17.20
N GLN A 392 13.46 18.60 18.45
CA GLN A 392 12.70 19.79 18.84
C GLN A 392 13.49 21.07 18.55
N ALA A 393 14.77 21.11 18.95
CA ALA A 393 15.64 22.25 18.72
C ALA A 393 15.86 22.53 17.22
N LEU A 394 15.98 21.47 16.42
CA LEU A 394 16.10 21.58 14.96
C LEU A 394 14.83 22.16 14.34
N LEU A 395 13.65 21.58 14.64
CA LEU A 395 12.37 22.08 14.11
C LEU A 395 12.12 23.54 14.53
N TRP A 396 12.47 23.89 15.77
CA TRP A 396 12.41 25.27 16.25
C TRP A 396 13.33 26.21 15.45
N LYS A 397 14.55 25.79 15.10
CA LYS A 397 15.48 26.60 14.30
C LYS A 397 14.90 26.89 12.91
N HIS A 398 14.22 25.91 12.31
CA HIS A 398 13.73 25.95 10.94
C HIS A 398 12.43 26.75 10.75
N GLN A 399 11.61 26.95 11.80
CA GLN A 399 10.39 27.76 11.69
C GLN A 399 10.65 29.23 11.30
N GLY A 400 11.86 29.75 11.57
CA GLY A 400 12.23 31.15 11.31
C GLY A 400 12.86 31.42 9.94
N THR A 401 13.11 30.40 9.10
CA THR A 401 13.88 30.52 7.84
C THR A 401 13.01 30.61 6.58
N GLY A 402 11.85 31.27 6.66
CA GLY A 402 10.83 31.21 5.61
C GLY A 402 9.99 29.93 5.72
N THR A 403 9.00 29.76 4.82
CA THR A 403 8.12 28.59 4.84
C THR A 403 8.81 27.39 4.18
N LEU A 404 9.35 26.50 5.02
CA LEU A 404 9.91 25.23 4.57
C LEU A 404 8.82 24.17 4.42
N THR A 405 9.07 23.20 3.56
CA THR A 405 8.25 21.99 3.39
C THR A 405 8.66 20.91 4.38
N LEU A 406 7.67 20.31 5.04
CA LEU A 406 7.86 19.21 5.99
C LEU A 406 6.96 18.04 5.57
N GLN A 407 7.55 16.91 5.20
CA GLN A 407 6.81 15.68 4.94
C GLN A 407 7.06 14.70 6.08
N VAL A 408 6.00 14.33 6.81
CA VAL A 408 6.07 13.31 7.86
C VAL A 408 5.72 11.96 7.26
N CYS A 409 6.70 11.07 7.16
CA CYS A 409 6.54 9.71 6.67
C CYS A 409 6.30 8.79 7.86
N SER A 410 5.06 8.31 8.03
CA SER A 410 4.66 7.45 9.13
C SER A 410 3.60 6.43 8.71
N ASP A 411 3.65 5.23 9.29
CA ASP A 411 2.57 4.23 9.12
C ASP A 411 1.43 4.43 10.14
N ASP A 412 1.57 5.39 11.07
CA ASP A 412 0.55 5.72 12.07
C ASP A 412 -0.68 6.39 11.44
N GLY A 413 -1.85 6.06 11.97
CA GLY A 413 -3.12 6.68 11.56
C GLY A 413 -3.75 7.57 12.65
N TRP A 414 -3.05 7.82 13.76
CA TRP A 414 -3.68 8.38 14.98
C TRP A 414 -2.93 9.56 15.58
N ILE A 415 -1.67 9.81 15.23
CA ILE A 415 -0.91 10.94 15.80
C ILE A 415 -1.25 12.18 14.99
N PRO A 416 -1.86 13.23 15.56
CA PRO A 416 -2.14 14.47 14.84
C PRO A 416 -0.91 15.36 14.81
N TRP A 417 0.09 15.00 14.00
CA TRP A 417 1.36 15.75 13.88
C TRP A 417 1.15 17.24 13.61
N GLU A 418 0.10 17.58 12.87
CA GLU A 418 -0.32 18.94 12.55
C GLU A 418 -0.58 19.79 13.80
N ALA A 419 -1.05 19.16 14.88
CA ALA A 419 -1.38 19.78 16.16
C ALA A 419 -0.21 19.81 17.16
N CYS A 420 0.96 19.26 16.81
CA CYS A 420 2.16 19.46 17.62
C CYS A 420 2.55 20.94 17.60
N ARG A 421 2.74 21.53 18.78
CA ARG A 421 3.09 22.95 18.92
C ARG A 421 4.53 23.11 19.34
N LEU A 422 5.27 23.91 18.58
CA LEU A 422 6.69 24.14 18.86
C LEU A 422 6.87 24.73 20.25
N VAL A 423 7.82 24.18 21.01
CA VAL A 423 8.23 24.68 22.32
C VAL A 423 9.76 24.62 22.41
N ARG A 424 10.37 25.57 23.11
CA ARG A 424 11.77 25.50 23.54
C ARG A 424 11.97 26.15 24.89
N GLU A 425 13.13 25.92 25.50
CA GLU A 425 13.64 26.77 26.56
C GLU A 425 14.53 27.88 25.97
N ASP A 426 14.39 29.11 26.47
CA ASP A 426 15.30 30.21 26.16
C ASP A 426 16.58 30.17 27.03
N ALA A 427 17.50 31.11 26.78
CA ALA A 427 18.77 31.19 27.51
C ALA A 427 18.62 31.40 29.03
N ASN A 428 17.45 31.80 29.52
CA ASN A 428 17.15 31.99 30.94
C ASN A 428 16.38 30.81 31.55
N GLY A 429 16.22 29.70 30.80
CA GLY A 429 15.43 28.54 31.22
C GLY A 429 13.91 28.80 31.22
N ARG A 430 13.43 29.82 30.48
CA ARG A 430 11.99 30.05 30.34
C ARG A 430 11.46 29.30 29.14
N THR A 431 10.32 28.64 29.32
CA THR A 431 9.58 28.02 28.23
C THR A 431 9.03 29.10 27.30
N VAL A 432 9.37 29.01 26.02
CA VAL A 432 8.87 29.85 24.94
C VAL A 432 8.15 28.95 23.93
N GLU A 433 6.94 29.36 23.57
CA GLU A 433 6.09 28.60 22.67
C GLU A 433 6.04 29.27 21.29
N GLY A 434 5.93 28.45 20.25
CA GLY A 434 5.85 28.86 18.85
C GLY A 434 4.50 28.50 18.22
N PRO A 435 4.42 28.56 16.88
CA PRO A 435 3.27 28.09 16.11
C PRO A 435 3.12 26.56 16.16
N PHE A 436 1.97 26.06 15.71
CA PHE A 436 1.79 24.63 15.42
C PHE A 436 2.65 24.20 14.21
N LEU A 437 3.00 22.90 14.10
CA LEU A 437 3.80 22.41 12.96
C LEU A 437 3.12 22.71 11.62
N ALA A 438 1.80 22.53 11.52
CA ALA A 438 1.04 22.83 10.32
C ALA A 438 0.88 24.34 10.03
N GLU A 439 1.30 25.21 10.94
CA GLU A 439 1.36 26.66 10.74
C GLU A 439 2.78 27.14 10.40
N ALA A 440 3.80 26.45 10.94
CA ALA A 440 5.20 26.72 10.71
C ALA A 440 5.67 26.26 9.33
N PHE A 441 5.16 25.12 8.87
CA PHE A 441 5.64 24.42 7.67
C PHE A 441 4.52 24.21 6.65
N ALA A 442 4.90 24.15 5.37
CA ALA A 442 4.08 23.57 4.31
C ALA A 442 4.05 22.04 4.48
N MET A 443 3.26 21.61 5.45
CA MET A 443 3.32 20.26 6.02
C MET A 443 2.38 19.28 5.31
N THR A 444 2.86 18.08 5.06
CA THR A 444 2.09 16.93 4.55
C THR A 444 2.54 15.63 5.23
N ARG A 445 1.80 14.55 4.99
CA ARG A 445 2.11 13.20 5.43
C ARG A 445 2.36 12.28 4.24
N TRP A 446 3.04 11.18 4.50
CA TRP A 446 3.05 10.04 3.61
C TRP A 446 3.20 8.73 4.40
N LEU A 447 2.88 7.60 3.77
CA LEU A 447 3.11 6.28 4.36
C LEU A 447 4.48 5.76 3.95
N HIS A 448 5.06 4.83 4.72
CA HIS A 448 6.31 4.22 4.30
C HIS A 448 6.11 3.29 3.11
N GLY A 449 7.11 3.22 2.23
CA GLY A 449 7.13 2.25 1.13
C GLY A 449 6.92 2.82 -0.27
N GLY A 450 7.25 4.09 -0.49
CA GLY A 450 7.30 4.64 -1.84
C GLY A 450 7.27 6.16 -1.93
N PRO A 451 7.71 6.75 -3.05
CA PRO A 451 7.50 8.17 -3.30
C PRO A 451 6.01 8.48 -3.46
N ALA A 452 5.59 9.58 -2.83
CA ALA A 452 4.35 10.23 -3.23
C ALA A 452 4.49 10.78 -4.66
N PRO A 453 3.47 10.68 -5.52
CA PRO A 453 3.53 11.33 -6.83
C PRO A 453 3.69 12.85 -6.69
N SER A 454 4.52 13.40 -7.57
CA SER A 454 4.81 14.83 -7.69
C SER A 454 3.78 15.62 -8.50
N THR A 455 2.84 14.92 -9.14
CA THR A 455 1.74 15.54 -9.87
C THR A 455 0.42 14.81 -9.62
N PHE A 456 -0.68 15.52 -9.80
CA PHE A 456 -2.03 14.97 -9.78
C PHE A 456 -2.95 15.72 -10.75
N ARG A 457 -4.06 15.10 -11.11
CA ARG A 457 -5.05 15.64 -12.05
C ARG A 457 -6.34 16.02 -11.33
N LEU A 458 -7.01 17.02 -11.88
CA LEU A 458 -8.38 17.39 -11.55
C LEU A 458 -9.11 17.61 -12.88
N SER A 459 -9.17 16.59 -13.73
CA SER A 459 -9.74 16.68 -15.08
C SER A 459 -11.12 16.06 -15.14
N ARG A 460 -11.33 14.93 -14.46
CA ARG A 460 -12.61 14.23 -14.30
C ARG A 460 -12.92 14.08 -12.82
N CYS A 461 -13.62 15.06 -12.29
CA CYS A 461 -13.93 15.18 -10.88
C CYS A 461 -15.31 14.61 -10.54
N ALA A 462 -15.36 13.71 -9.57
CA ALA A 462 -16.59 13.26 -8.92
C ALA A 462 -16.88 14.14 -7.69
N LEU A 463 -18.12 14.62 -7.61
CA LEU A 463 -18.66 15.38 -6.48
C LEU A 463 -19.73 14.55 -5.76
N VAL A 464 -19.57 14.34 -4.46
CA VAL A 464 -20.50 13.58 -3.61
C VAL A 464 -20.93 14.46 -2.45
N VAL A 465 -22.17 14.97 -2.49
CA VAL A 465 -22.72 15.84 -1.44
C VAL A 465 -24.14 15.36 -1.09
N PRO A 466 -24.34 14.63 0.02
CA PRO A 466 -25.66 14.21 0.47
C PRO A 466 -26.59 15.40 0.69
N SER A 467 -27.71 15.44 -0.04
CA SER A 467 -28.67 16.54 0.02
C SER A 467 -29.42 16.62 1.35
N ASP A 468 -29.53 15.51 2.07
CA ASP A 468 -30.20 15.38 3.36
C ASP A 468 -29.26 15.57 4.57
N SER A 469 -28.03 16.05 4.34
CA SER A 469 -27.01 16.32 5.37
C SER A 469 -27.40 17.42 6.36
N ARG A 470 -28.29 18.35 5.95
CA ARG A 470 -28.71 19.54 6.72
C ARG A 470 -27.54 20.47 7.13
N LEU A 471 -26.45 20.42 6.38
CA LEU A 471 -25.30 21.32 6.53
C LEU A 471 -25.49 22.51 5.57
N ASP A 472 -25.64 23.72 6.12
CA ASP A 472 -25.91 24.91 5.30
C ASP A 472 -24.75 25.23 4.34
N THR A 473 -23.52 24.98 4.78
CA THR A 473 -22.31 25.21 4.00
C THR A 473 -22.07 24.15 2.93
N ALA A 474 -22.63 22.94 3.05
CA ALA A 474 -22.46 21.89 2.06
C ALA A 474 -23.02 22.29 0.68
N SER A 475 -24.11 23.07 0.64
CA SER A 475 -24.64 23.62 -0.62
C SER A 475 -23.68 24.66 -1.23
N ARG A 476 -23.08 25.53 -0.41
CA ARG A 476 -22.09 26.51 -0.87
C ARG A 476 -20.82 25.86 -1.38
N GLU A 477 -20.34 24.81 -0.70
CA GLU A 477 -19.19 24.03 -1.12
C GLU A 477 -19.45 23.25 -2.40
N ARG A 478 -20.65 22.64 -2.54
CA ARG A 478 -21.11 22.03 -3.80
C ARG A 478 -21.08 23.04 -4.94
N ASP A 479 -21.70 24.20 -4.76
CA ASP A 479 -21.79 25.22 -5.81
C ASP A 479 -20.41 25.77 -6.20
N TYR A 480 -19.51 25.95 -5.24
CA TYR A 480 -18.12 26.30 -5.51
C TYR A 480 -17.40 25.20 -6.31
N TYR A 481 -17.53 23.94 -5.90
CA TYR A 481 -16.87 22.82 -6.58
C TYR A 481 -17.38 22.63 -8.01
N LEU A 482 -18.69 22.78 -8.24
CA LEU A 482 -19.29 22.80 -9.57
C LEU A 482 -18.73 23.95 -10.44
N ALA A 483 -18.49 25.12 -9.85
CA ALA A 483 -17.91 26.26 -10.56
C ALA A 483 -16.45 26.03 -11.02
N LEU A 484 -15.79 24.97 -10.53
CA LEU A 484 -14.48 24.54 -11.01
C LEU A 484 -14.54 23.90 -12.41
N ALA A 485 -15.73 23.56 -12.95
CA ALA A 485 -15.92 22.98 -14.28
C ALA A 485 -15.61 23.98 -15.42
N LYS A 486 -14.33 24.36 -15.52
CA LYS A 486 -13.77 25.31 -16.49
C LYS A 486 -12.44 24.75 -17.00
N ASN A 487 -11.92 25.30 -18.10
CA ASN A 487 -10.61 24.93 -18.66
C ASN A 487 -10.46 23.41 -18.91
N GLY A 488 -11.48 22.79 -19.49
CA GLY A 488 -11.49 21.35 -19.78
C GLY A 488 -11.77 20.44 -18.57
N ARG A 489 -11.95 20.97 -17.35
CA ARG A 489 -12.35 20.19 -16.17
C ARG A 489 -13.83 19.80 -16.27
N LEU A 490 -14.10 18.52 -16.13
CA LEU A 490 -15.44 17.96 -15.99
C LEU A 490 -15.73 17.67 -14.51
N VAL A 491 -16.80 18.24 -13.99
CA VAL A 491 -17.31 17.95 -12.64
C VAL A 491 -18.63 17.21 -12.80
N THR A 492 -18.71 16.00 -12.24
CA THR A 492 -19.91 15.15 -12.26
C THR A 492 -20.41 14.93 -10.84
N GLU A 493 -21.65 15.30 -10.60
CA GLU A 493 -22.33 14.93 -9.36
C GLU A 493 -22.66 13.44 -9.38
N VAL A 494 -22.09 12.69 -8.44
CA VAL A 494 -22.40 11.29 -8.23
C VAL A 494 -23.48 11.21 -7.17
N THR A 495 -24.58 10.51 -7.48
CA THR A 495 -25.70 10.34 -6.54
C THR A 495 -25.16 9.78 -5.21
N PRO A 496 -25.35 10.47 -4.07
CA PRO A 496 -24.78 10.09 -2.78
C PRO A 496 -25.57 8.95 -2.13
N ARG A 497 -25.69 7.82 -2.83
CA ARG A 497 -26.29 6.56 -2.36
C ARG A 497 -25.30 5.44 -2.63
N TYR A 498 -25.39 4.38 -1.84
CA TYR A 498 -24.49 3.25 -1.83
C TYR A 498 -24.27 2.68 -3.23
N LEU A 499 -25.32 2.20 -3.91
CA LEU A 499 -25.18 1.54 -5.21
C LEU A 499 -24.66 2.48 -6.33
N PRO A 500 -25.20 3.70 -6.51
CA PRO A 500 -24.65 4.64 -7.49
C PRO A 500 -23.18 5.00 -7.23
N LEU A 501 -22.82 5.27 -5.96
CA LEU A 501 -21.46 5.62 -5.58
C LEU A 501 -20.49 4.46 -5.79
N THR A 502 -20.86 3.24 -5.39
CA THR A 502 -20.06 2.03 -5.65
C THR A 502 -19.81 1.85 -7.13
N ARG A 503 -20.83 1.95 -7.99
CA ARG A 503 -20.66 1.82 -9.45
C ARG A 503 -19.75 2.91 -10.03
N ALA A 504 -19.85 4.13 -9.53
CA ALA A 504 -18.98 5.23 -9.96
C ALA A 504 -17.51 4.94 -9.59
N LEU A 505 -17.24 4.40 -8.39
CA LEU A 505 -15.91 4.00 -7.97
C LEU A 505 -15.38 2.82 -8.81
N GLU A 506 -16.20 1.78 -9.01
CA GLU A 506 -15.85 0.60 -9.82
C GLU A 506 -15.48 0.93 -11.26
N SER A 507 -16.02 2.03 -11.81
CA SER A 507 -15.72 2.48 -13.17
C SER A 507 -14.27 2.91 -13.38
N GLY A 508 -13.58 3.36 -12.31
CA GLY A 508 -12.24 3.94 -12.42
C GLY A 508 -12.16 5.19 -13.31
N ALA A 509 -13.28 5.86 -13.58
CA ALA A 509 -13.33 6.95 -14.56
C ALA A 509 -12.84 8.30 -14.01
N PHE A 510 -12.89 8.50 -12.69
CA PHE A 510 -12.62 9.79 -12.05
C PHE A 510 -11.18 9.88 -11.54
N ASP A 511 -10.52 10.99 -11.84
CA ASP A 511 -9.19 11.33 -11.32
C ASP A 511 -9.26 12.26 -10.10
N ALA A 512 -10.45 12.69 -9.69
CA ALA A 512 -10.64 13.39 -8.43
C ALA A 512 -11.97 13.01 -7.76
N TRP A 513 -11.97 12.94 -6.43
CA TRP A 513 -13.13 12.68 -5.60
C TRP A 513 -13.23 13.73 -4.49
N HIS A 514 -14.34 14.45 -4.46
CA HIS A 514 -14.64 15.39 -3.39
C HIS A 514 -15.94 14.95 -2.69
N PHE A 515 -15.83 14.67 -1.39
CA PHE A 515 -16.95 14.38 -0.52
C PHE A 515 -17.11 15.51 0.49
N CYS A 516 -18.33 16.04 0.62
CA CYS A 516 -18.69 17.02 1.65
C CYS A 516 -19.92 16.50 2.40
N GLY A 517 -19.80 16.27 3.71
CA GLY A 517 -20.88 15.73 4.50
C GLY A 517 -20.45 15.18 5.85
N HIS A 518 -21.33 14.38 6.46
CA HIS A 518 -21.06 13.76 7.74
C HIS A 518 -20.23 12.48 7.58
N ALA A 519 -19.29 12.25 8.49
CA ALA A 519 -18.82 10.91 8.80
C ALA A 519 -19.59 10.38 10.03
N ASN A 520 -19.51 9.08 10.30
CA ASN A 520 -20.26 8.45 11.36
C ASN A 520 -19.84 8.99 12.75
N ALA A 521 -20.74 9.72 13.39
CA ALA A 521 -20.59 10.20 14.75
C ALA A 521 -20.83 9.03 15.73
N GLY A 522 -19.81 8.58 16.45
CA GLY A 522 -20.06 7.75 17.64
C GLY A 522 -19.02 6.72 18.05
N ALA A 523 -17.97 6.46 17.28
CA ALA A 523 -16.85 5.67 17.79
C ALA A 523 -15.52 6.22 17.26
N LEU A 524 -14.64 6.65 18.17
CA LEU A 524 -13.27 6.98 17.85
C LEU A 524 -12.58 5.75 17.23
N GLN A 525 -11.78 5.96 16.17
CA GLN A 525 -10.94 4.93 15.53
C GLN A 525 -11.69 3.69 15.03
N GLN A 526 -12.64 3.89 14.11
CA GLN A 526 -13.36 2.77 13.47
C GLN A 526 -12.49 1.96 12.50
N GLY A 527 -11.28 2.42 12.16
CA GLY A 527 -10.40 1.73 11.21
C GLY A 527 -11.14 1.46 9.91
N ASP A 528 -11.20 0.20 9.50
CA ASP A 528 -11.92 -0.21 8.27
C ASP A 528 -13.44 0.02 8.34
N ARG A 529 -14.01 0.27 9.52
CA ARG A 529 -15.43 0.62 9.71
C ARG A 529 -15.70 2.12 9.63
N ALA A 530 -14.66 2.96 9.47
CA ALA A 530 -14.84 4.40 9.33
C ALA A 530 -15.82 4.67 8.18
N ALA A 531 -16.92 5.36 8.47
CA ALA A 531 -18.03 5.48 7.52
C ALA A 531 -18.35 6.93 7.18
N LEU A 532 -18.67 7.17 5.91
CA LEU A 532 -19.30 8.38 5.41
C LEU A 532 -20.81 8.16 5.36
N ARG A 533 -21.59 9.15 5.82
CA ARG A 533 -23.05 9.11 5.74
C ARG A 533 -23.49 9.55 4.34
N LEU A 534 -24.37 8.75 3.76
CA LEU A 534 -24.97 8.95 2.46
C LEU A 534 -26.46 9.31 2.62
N GLU A 535 -27.12 9.63 1.51
CA GLU A 535 -28.55 9.90 1.49
C GLU A 535 -29.39 8.70 1.91
N GLY A 536 -30.56 8.96 2.48
CA GLY A 536 -31.49 7.90 2.87
C GLY A 536 -30.97 7.05 4.03
N ASN A 537 -30.06 7.60 4.84
CA ASN A 537 -29.41 6.92 5.96
C ASN A 537 -28.55 5.71 5.55
N GLU A 538 -28.09 5.68 4.30
CA GLU A 538 -27.08 4.73 3.84
C GLU A 538 -25.68 5.17 4.33
N THR A 539 -24.71 4.27 4.29
CA THR A 539 -23.32 4.57 4.67
C THR A 539 -22.35 3.89 3.73
N MET A 540 -21.18 4.51 3.54
CA MET A 540 -20.04 3.90 2.86
C MET A 540 -18.89 3.76 3.86
N THR A 541 -18.36 2.57 4.06
CA THR A 541 -17.23 2.32 4.96
C THR A 541 -15.92 2.15 4.20
N ALA A 542 -14.79 2.40 4.86
CA ALA A 542 -13.46 2.21 4.27
C ALA A 542 -13.23 0.76 3.78
N SER A 543 -13.80 -0.24 4.46
CA SER A 543 -13.76 -1.65 4.07
C SER A 543 -14.39 -1.95 2.70
N LEU A 544 -15.31 -1.11 2.22
CA LEU A 544 -15.95 -1.30 0.91
C LEU A 544 -15.01 -1.05 -0.25
N PHE A 545 -13.89 -0.38 0.00
CA PHE A 545 -12.93 -0.06 -1.03
C PHE A 545 -12.08 -1.29 -1.38
N ALA A 546 -12.70 -2.41 -1.73
CA ALA A 546 -12.08 -3.69 -2.02
C ALA A 546 -12.64 -4.31 -3.30
N GLY A 547 -11.87 -5.20 -3.94
CA GLY A 547 -12.28 -5.82 -5.19
C GLY A 547 -12.39 -4.81 -6.34
N THR A 548 -13.51 -4.83 -7.08
CA THR A 548 -13.75 -3.95 -8.24
C THR A 548 -13.69 -2.47 -7.91
N VAL A 549 -14.03 -2.07 -6.68
CA VAL A 549 -13.98 -0.68 -6.22
C VAL A 549 -12.55 -0.12 -6.23
N GLU A 550 -11.52 -0.98 -6.13
CA GLU A 550 -10.11 -0.57 -6.24
C GLU A 550 -9.77 0.04 -7.62
N ASN A 551 -10.62 -0.15 -8.63
CA ASN A 551 -10.49 0.53 -9.92
C ASN A 551 -10.52 2.05 -9.79
N ALA A 552 -11.13 2.61 -8.75
CA ALA A 552 -11.08 4.04 -8.47
C ALA A 552 -9.65 4.57 -8.26
N LEU A 553 -8.68 3.71 -7.95
CA LEU A 553 -7.26 4.09 -7.82
C LEU A 553 -6.49 4.08 -9.14
N LEU A 554 -7.02 3.48 -10.21
CA LEU A 554 -6.32 3.38 -11.50
C LEU A 554 -5.84 4.74 -12.04
N PRO A 555 -6.62 5.84 -11.93
CA PRO A 555 -6.18 7.16 -12.37
C PRO A 555 -5.21 7.87 -11.42
N ARG A 556 -4.87 7.24 -10.28
CA ARG A 556 -4.13 7.84 -9.15
C ARG A 556 -4.82 9.11 -8.63
N PRO A 557 -6.06 8.98 -8.12
CA PRO A 557 -6.92 10.13 -7.93
C PRO A 557 -6.44 11.11 -6.85
N PHE A 558 -6.90 12.35 -6.95
CA PHE A 558 -6.95 13.31 -5.85
C PHE A 558 -8.21 13.06 -5.01
N ILE A 559 -8.07 12.83 -3.71
CA ILE A 559 -9.20 12.52 -2.82
C ILE A 559 -9.27 13.56 -1.72
N PHE A 560 -10.43 14.19 -1.55
CA PHE A 560 -10.69 15.10 -0.46
C PHE A 560 -12.03 14.79 0.19
N PHE A 561 -11.98 14.22 1.39
CA PHE A 561 -13.12 13.97 2.25
C PHE A 561 -13.24 15.07 3.30
N ASN A 562 -14.01 16.10 2.96
CA ASN A 562 -14.37 17.17 3.88
C ASN A 562 -15.50 16.71 4.81
N ALA A 563 -15.13 15.86 5.76
CA ALA A 563 -16.00 15.22 6.73
C ALA A 563 -15.23 14.96 8.03
N CYS A 564 -15.90 15.07 9.17
CA CYS A 564 -15.30 14.88 10.49
C CYS A 564 -14.59 13.52 10.62
N GLN A 565 -13.40 13.46 11.21
CA GLN A 565 -12.68 12.21 11.49
C GLN A 565 -12.41 11.32 10.26
N SER A 566 -12.50 11.85 9.04
CA SER A 566 -12.33 11.08 7.79
C SER A 566 -10.90 10.60 7.55
N ALA A 567 -9.91 11.17 8.24
CA ALA A 567 -8.52 10.73 8.17
C ALA A 567 -8.03 10.05 9.45
N LEU A 568 -8.88 9.96 10.48
CA LEU A 568 -8.57 9.22 11.69
C LEU A 568 -8.52 7.73 11.36
N GLY A 569 -7.34 7.13 11.49
CA GLY A 569 -7.13 5.70 11.31
C GLY A 569 -7.77 4.87 12.42
N GLY A 570 -7.50 3.57 12.42
CA GLY A 570 -7.91 2.65 13.48
C GLY A 570 -7.33 1.27 13.27
N ALA A 571 -7.71 0.32 14.12
CA ALA A 571 -7.34 -1.08 13.90
C ALA A 571 -8.02 -1.60 12.62
N GLY A 572 -7.23 -2.12 11.69
CA GLY A 572 -7.67 -2.87 10.51
C GLY A 572 -7.26 -4.34 10.62
N LEU A 573 -7.67 -5.16 9.66
CA LEU A 573 -7.41 -6.61 9.70
C LEU A 573 -5.91 -6.97 9.69
N THR A 574 -5.10 -6.22 8.94
CA THR A 574 -3.67 -6.50 8.72
C THR A 574 -2.74 -5.36 9.18
N GLY A 575 -3.26 -4.42 9.97
CA GLY A 575 -2.50 -3.27 10.46
C GLY A 575 -3.39 -2.07 10.77
N VAL A 576 -2.92 -0.88 10.41
CA VAL A 576 -3.71 0.35 10.52
C VAL A 576 -4.69 0.40 9.34
N GLY A 577 -5.98 0.49 9.66
CA GLY A 577 -7.09 0.66 8.72
C GLY A 577 -7.60 2.11 8.67
N GLY A 578 -8.62 2.34 7.85
CA GLY A 578 -9.22 3.65 7.61
C GLY A 578 -8.97 4.20 6.21
N TRP A 579 -9.61 5.32 5.90
CA TRP A 579 -9.65 5.86 4.53
C TRP A 579 -8.27 6.20 3.98
N ALA A 580 -7.45 6.95 4.73
CA ALA A 580 -6.13 7.36 4.29
C ALA A 580 -5.26 6.16 3.88
N HIS A 581 -5.18 5.14 4.74
CA HIS A 581 -4.40 3.93 4.46
C HIS A 581 -4.96 3.12 3.30
N ARG A 582 -6.29 3.09 3.15
CA ARG A 582 -6.93 2.35 2.07
C ARG A 582 -6.71 2.99 0.69
N PHE A 583 -6.63 4.32 0.64
CA PHE A 583 -6.40 5.04 -0.62
C PHE A 583 -4.92 5.23 -0.94
N ILE A 584 -4.06 5.47 0.05
CA ILE A 584 -2.64 5.76 -0.20
C ILE A 584 -1.82 4.49 -0.42
N ARG A 585 -2.09 3.39 0.30
CA ARG A 585 -1.25 2.19 0.18
C ARG A 585 -1.36 1.59 -1.22
N PRO A 586 -0.24 1.40 -1.94
CA PRO A 586 -0.23 0.60 -3.15
C PRO A 586 -0.59 -0.86 -2.81
N ASN A 587 -1.37 -1.51 -3.67
CA ASN A 587 -1.47 -2.97 -3.69
C ASN A 587 -0.29 -3.51 -4.53
N ARG A 588 0.07 -4.79 -4.41
CA ARG A 588 1.21 -5.43 -5.09
C ARG A 588 1.27 -5.17 -6.60
N GLU A 589 0.15 -4.85 -7.23
CA GLU A 589 0.03 -4.62 -8.67
C GLU A 589 -0.40 -3.18 -9.06
N ARG A 590 -0.72 -2.29 -8.10
CA ARG A 590 -1.37 -1.00 -8.38
C ARG A 590 -0.90 0.14 -7.48
N HIS A 591 -0.70 1.31 -8.08
CA HIS A 591 -0.45 2.54 -7.35
C HIS A 591 -1.69 3.01 -6.56
N GLY A 592 -1.47 3.61 -5.39
CA GLY A 592 -2.51 4.30 -4.63
C GLY A 592 -2.89 5.67 -5.20
N ALA A 593 -3.76 6.37 -4.49
CA ALA A 593 -4.16 7.75 -4.74
C ALA A 593 -2.95 8.69 -4.73
N ALA A 594 -2.99 9.74 -5.53
CA ALA A 594 -1.93 10.73 -5.55
C ALA A 594 -1.99 11.66 -4.33
N VAL A 595 -3.20 11.97 -3.90
CA VAL A 595 -3.48 12.84 -2.76
C VAL A 595 -4.64 12.27 -1.97
N PHE A 596 -4.54 12.28 -0.65
CA PHE A 596 -5.68 12.09 0.25
C PHE A 596 -5.73 13.20 1.29
N ILE A 597 -6.90 13.82 1.45
CA ILE A 597 -7.17 14.86 2.45
C ILE A 597 -8.38 14.47 3.26
N GLY A 598 -8.25 14.58 4.59
CA GLY A 598 -9.36 14.39 5.52
C GLY A 598 -9.08 15.07 6.85
N THR A 599 -9.86 14.74 7.88
CA THR A 599 -9.77 15.40 9.19
C THR A 599 -9.58 14.39 10.35
N TYR A 600 -8.91 14.81 11.42
CA TYR A 600 -8.71 14.01 12.63
C TYR A 600 -9.86 14.09 13.65
N TRP A 601 -10.51 15.24 13.72
CA TRP A 601 -11.65 15.51 14.60
C TRP A 601 -12.72 16.32 13.86
N SER A 602 -13.81 16.63 14.54
CA SER A 602 -14.92 17.39 13.99
C SER A 602 -14.49 18.77 13.51
N VAL A 603 -14.92 19.11 12.30
CA VAL A 603 -14.72 20.44 11.72
C VAL A 603 -16.04 21.19 11.65
N TYR A 604 -16.00 22.51 11.88
CA TYR A 604 -17.19 23.35 11.80
C TYR A 604 -17.37 23.88 10.37
N ASP A 605 -18.62 23.83 9.93
CA ASP A 605 -19.14 24.21 8.61
C ASP A 605 -18.38 25.35 7.89
N GLU A 606 -18.31 26.54 8.50
CA GLU A 606 -17.72 27.70 7.83
C GLU A 606 -16.20 27.60 7.67
N ALA A 607 -15.51 27.06 8.67
CA ALA A 607 -14.07 26.83 8.59
C ALA A 607 -13.76 25.74 7.56
N ALA A 608 -14.61 24.71 7.49
CA ALA A 608 -14.47 23.62 6.52
C ALA A 608 -14.65 24.10 5.08
N HIS A 609 -15.66 24.92 4.84
CA HIS A 609 -15.88 25.55 3.53
C HIS A 609 -14.75 26.52 3.15
N ALA A 610 -14.26 27.33 4.10
CA ALA A 610 -13.16 28.25 3.89
C ALA A 610 -11.85 27.51 3.56
N PHE A 611 -11.58 26.40 4.25
CA PHE A 611 -10.45 25.53 3.95
C PHE A 611 -10.55 24.96 2.53
N ALA A 612 -11.68 24.34 2.18
CA ALA A 612 -11.87 23.71 0.89
C ALA A 612 -11.73 24.69 -0.28
N THR A 613 -12.36 25.85 -0.16
CA THR A 613 -12.31 26.93 -1.16
C THR A 613 -10.87 27.43 -1.36
N ALA A 614 -10.19 27.79 -0.26
CA ALA A 614 -8.83 28.31 -0.34
C ALA A 614 -7.81 27.28 -0.85
N LEU A 615 -8.03 26.00 -0.55
CA LEU A 615 -7.20 24.91 -1.07
C LEU A 615 -7.33 24.86 -2.60
N TYR A 616 -8.55 24.73 -3.14
CA TYR A 616 -8.75 24.62 -4.58
C TYR A 616 -8.32 25.89 -5.33
N ASP A 617 -8.56 27.08 -4.78
CA ASP A 617 -8.05 28.34 -5.34
C ASP A 617 -6.52 28.33 -5.44
N GLY A 618 -5.83 27.92 -4.36
CA GLY A 618 -4.37 27.80 -4.34
C GLY A 618 -3.86 26.81 -5.38
N LEU A 619 -4.51 25.66 -5.52
CA LEU A 619 -4.16 24.65 -6.54
C LEU A 619 -4.37 25.16 -7.97
N GLN A 620 -5.46 25.91 -8.22
CA GLN A 620 -5.72 26.53 -9.53
C GLN A 620 -4.70 27.63 -9.87
N LEU A 621 -4.17 28.33 -8.86
CA LEU A 621 -3.06 29.27 -9.02
C LEU A 621 -1.70 28.58 -9.19
N GLY A 622 -1.68 27.25 -9.25
CA GLY A 622 -0.48 26.45 -9.46
C GLY A 622 0.39 26.30 -8.22
N LEU A 623 -0.10 26.65 -7.02
CA LEU A 623 0.65 26.40 -5.79
C LEU A 623 0.88 24.90 -5.57
N PRO A 624 2.05 24.49 -5.05
CA PRO A 624 2.21 23.13 -4.53
C PRO A 624 1.21 22.85 -3.43
N ILE A 625 0.79 21.60 -3.30
CA ILE A 625 -0.27 21.21 -2.38
C ILE A 625 0.06 21.54 -0.91
N GLY A 626 1.31 21.41 -0.47
CA GLY A 626 1.72 21.78 0.88
C GLY A 626 1.54 23.28 1.16
N ALA A 627 1.84 24.12 0.17
CA ALA A 627 1.65 25.58 0.27
C ALA A 627 0.16 25.97 0.22
N ALA A 628 -0.60 25.35 -0.69
CA ALA A 628 -2.05 25.55 -0.79
C ALA A 628 -2.76 25.13 0.51
N ALA A 629 -2.36 24.00 1.09
CA ALA A 629 -2.86 23.50 2.37
C ALA A 629 -2.53 24.43 3.54
N LEU A 630 -1.33 25.00 3.58
CA LEU A 630 -0.94 26.00 4.59
C LEU A 630 -1.77 27.28 4.45
N GLN A 631 -1.99 27.77 3.23
CA GLN A 631 -2.84 28.92 2.96
C GLN A 631 -4.30 28.65 3.37
N ALA A 632 -4.82 27.46 3.05
CA ALA A 632 -6.16 27.03 3.44
C ALA A 632 -6.35 27.01 4.96
N ARG A 633 -5.33 26.57 5.73
CA ARG A 633 -5.37 26.62 7.20
C ARG A 633 -5.45 28.04 7.73
N ARG A 634 -4.66 28.96 7.16
CA ARG A 634 -4.70 30.38 7.55
C ARG A 634 -6.06 30.98 7.26
N GLN A 635 -6.63 30.72 6.09
CA GLN A 635 -7.96 31.20 5.72
C GLN A 635 -9.06 30.64 6.65
N ALA A 636 -9.00 29.34 6.97
CA ALA A 636 -9.95 28.70 7.87
C ALA A 636 -9.85 29.23 9.31
N ARG A 637 -8.63 29.48 9.81
CA ARG A 637 -8.38 30.08 11.12
C ARG A 637 -8.87 31.51 11.22
N ASP A 638 -8.59 32.31 10.18
CA ASP A 638 -8.87 33.76 10.19
C ASP A 638 -10.33 34.06 9.78
N GLN A 639 -11.10 33.02 9.43
CA GLN A 639 -12.52 33.10 9.12
C GLN A 639 -13.30 33.71 10.30
N ARG A 640 -14.19 34.65 9.99
CA ARG A 640 -15.08 35.28 10.97
C ARG A 640 -16.52 35.05 10.54
N THR A 641 -17.34 34.51 11.43
CA THR A 641 -18.76 34.28 11.15
C THR A 641 -19.63 35.29 11.89
N GLY A 642 -20.04 36.39 11.24
CA GLY A 642 -21.17 37.25 11.66
C GLY A 642 -21.42 37.44 13.17
N GLY A 643 -20.44 37.96 13.91
CA GLY A 643 -20.56 38.22 15.36
C GLY A 643 -20.41 37.01 16.29
N ARG A 644 -20.27 35.80 15.74
CA ARG A 644 -19.85 34.59 16.48
C ARG A 644 -18.32 34.52 16.55
N PRO A 645 -17.77 33.90 17.60
CA PRO A 645 -16.34 33.57 17.65
C PRO A 645 -15.95 32.79 16.39
N GLY A 646 -14.78 33.09 15.84
CA GLY A 646 -14.17 32.19 14.85
C GLY A 646 -13.98 30.81 15.47
N ASP A 647 -14.08 29.76 14.65
CA ASP A 647 -13.84 28.40 15.09
C ASP A 647 -12.36 28.21 15.43
N PRO A 648 -12.00 27.89 16.70
CA PRO A 648 -10.63 27.82 17.17
C PRO A 648 -9.93 26.48 16.91
N LEU A 649 -10.57 25.50 16.24
CA LEU A 649 -10.07 24.11 16.22
C LEU A 649 -9.92 23.52 14.80
N SER A 650 -10.78 23.87 13.83
CA SER A 650 -10.87 23.09 12.58
C SER A 650 -9.66 23.18 11.66
N TRP A 651 -8.92 24.30 11.63
CA TRP A 651 -7.80 24.42 10.69
C TRP A 651 -6.67 23.42 10.99
N LEU A 652 -6.54 22.98 12.24
CA LEU A 652 -5.56 21.97 12.64
C LEU A 652 -6.08 20.53 12.46
N ALA A 653 -7.38 20.34 12.23
CA ALA A 653 -7.97 19.02 12.06
C ALA A 653 -7.54 18.37 10.75
N TYR A 654 -7.29 19.18 9.71
CA TYR A 654 -6.97 18.70 8.39
C TYR A 654 -5.60 18.03 8.36
N THR A 655 -5.54 16.89 7.69
CA THR A 655 -4.30 16.20 7.34
C THR A 655 -4.25 15.94 5.84
N VAL A 656 -3.07 16.06 5.25
CA VAL A 656 -2.85 15.99 3.80
C VAL A 656 -1.79 14.94 3.55
N TYR A 657 -2.17 13.82 2.94
CA TYR A 657 -1.25 12.80 2.45
C TYR A 657 -0.89 13.11 1.00
N ALA A 658 0.33 13.58 0.76
CA ALA A 658 0.84 13.93 -0.56
C ALA A 658 2.37 14.14 -0.53
N ASP A 659 2.99 14.30 -1.71
CA ASP A 659 4.24 15.07 -1.78
C ASP A 659 3.90 16.55 -1.49
N PRO A 660 4.54 17.23 -0.54
CA PRO A 660 4.23 18.65 -0.27
C PRO A 660 4.48 19.56 -1.47
N LEU A 661 5.35 19.14 -2.40
CA LEU A 661 5.67 19.85 -3.62
C LEU A 661 4.81 19.42 -4.81
N ALA A 662 3.88 18.47 -4.63
CA ALA A 662 3.01 18.01 -5.70
C ALA A 662 2.16 19.15 -6.28
N ARG A 663 2.02 19.18 -7.61
CA ARG A 663 1.28 20.21 -8.34
C ARG A 663 0.15 19.62 -9.18
N LEU A 664 -0.87 20.45 -9.39
CA LEU A 664 -1.93 20.18 -10.36
C LEU A 664 -1.34 20.21 -11.78
N GLU A 665 -1.56 19.14 -12.54
CA GLU A 665 -1.23 19.11 -13.98
C GLU A 665 -2.10 20.11 -14.74
N VAL A 666 -1.46 21.03 -15.46
CA VAL A 666 -2.13 21.97 -16.35
C VAL A 666 -2.19 21.34 -17.73
N HIS A 667 -3.38 20.97 -18.19
CA HIS A 667 -3.56 20.60 -19.59
C HIS A 667 -3.37 21.85 -20.46
N HIS A 668 -2.22 21.95 -21.13
CA HIS A 668 -2.14 22.83 -22.29
C HIS A 668 -2.98 22.19 -23.40
N GLU A 669 -4.08 22.84 -23.79
CA GLU A 669 -4.60 22.62 -25.13
C GLU A 669 -3.46 22.94 -26.09
N VAL A 670 -2.93 21.91 -26.75
CA VAL A 670 -2.20 22.11 -27.99
C VAL A 670 -3.24 22.68 -28.94
N THR A 671 -3.30 24.00 -29.01
CA THR A 671 -3.87 24.64 -30.18
C THR A 671 -2.98 24.21 -31.34
N ASP A 672 -3.52 23.35 -32.20
CA ASP A 672 -3.04 23.22 -33.58
C ASP A 672 -3.17 24.60 -34.24
N ALA A 673 -2.23 25.48 -33.92
CA ALA A 673 -1.91 26.65 -34.72
C ALA A 673 -1.01 26.12 -35.84
N GLY A 674 -1.66 25.83 -36.96
CA GLY A 674 -1.07 25.06 -38.04
C GLY A 674 0.22 25.62 -38.63
N SER A 675 0.92 24.71 -39.30
CA SER A 675 1.68 24.96 -40.52
C SER A 675 1.70 23.69 -41.36
#